data_AF-A0A1Y4SYF6-F1
#
_entry.id   AF-A0A1Y4SYF6-F1
#
_cell.length_a   1.000
_cell.length_b   1.000
_cell.length_c   1.000
_cell.angle_alpha   90.00
_cell.angle_beta   90.00
_cell.angle_gamma   90.00
#
_symmetry.space_group_name_H-M   'P 1'
#
loop_
_entity.id
_entity.type
_entity.pdbx_description
1 polymer ?
#
loop_
_entity_poly.entity_id
_entity_poly.type
_entity_poly.pdbx_seq_one_letter_code
_entity_poly.pdbx_strand_id
1 'polypeptide(L)'
;MKKISRKGFLKIAAATAMGGITAGALAACQSAASSAASGAKYTPGTYTATATGMGEITMKATFSADAITDIELDLSSETENIGQVAKDELVKQLLEAQNSTIDGVSGATVTSDAVKQCMNDCITQAMGGTAVTTTPAAEEKASWRTAPDPIDDSEISQTYDVEVAIVGLGYAGLACLASLGEEGTKAIAVESMPRDSWWTVGHDIGHINSEYLASHGVPHVDEVEFLNNWMLQSHNKANPALVMEFAKNSGATVDWWMSMVDPATIEKTRIQFWPDNEYTIHQLNNGLQYYTGTVEWWENAWNNAASGQKNNNTPGELELKDLSWNVLEHIEANYGDCASVLFGTKGVQLVQDDGKVTGLIAKDSDGAYIKINASKGVVLAGGGFGGNKEMMEDLLPNISRMFTAEETFNAPFGRDGSAIQMGVWAGGRLEGEISTMNFDSMTVPDYIPGPLWVDEKGQRFQNEAFAGPEINGFFLARAKRGNIISVYDSTYETQILRGFPSHQGFEYDMPATVEAMKANFTAAQSAGAAGANGWYCADTIEELAQYIGVDEAAFVETVSHYNELCAAGADTDFGKDPRFMNAVEQGPFYAHVTTPSLGFALVTTGGFVTTNQQQVVDEAYQPIEGLYASGNTCGMRFGPEYITPIPGVSIGMCLTLGRDLGKYLAAK
;
A
#
# COMPACT_ATOMS: atom_id res chain seq x y z
N MET A 1 50.43 -5.65 -20.70
CA MET A 1 51.42 -5.06 -19.79
C MET A 1 50.86 -3.76 -19.20
N LYS A 2 50.91 -3.66 -17.88
CA LYS A 2 50.72 -2.50 -16.98
C LYS A 2 49.35 -1.80 -16.89
N LYS A 3 48.70 -2.15 -15.77
CA LYS A 3 47.59 -1.54 -15.03
C LYS A 3 47.63 -0.01 -14.97
N ILE A 4 46.48 0.63 -15.15
CA ILE A 4 46.18 1.97 -14.62
C ILE A 4 45.14 1.80 -13.51
N SER A 5 45.46 2.31 -12.32
CA SER A 5 44.71 2.12 -11.07
C SER A 5 43.51 3.07 -10.91
N ARG A 6 42.47 2.58 -10.23
CA ARG A 6 41.18 3.21 -9.86
C ARG A 6 41.22 4.51 -9.01
N LYS A 7 42.32 5.26 -8.94
CA LYS A 7 42.41 6.52 -8.16
C LYS A 7 42.55 7.81 -8.98
N GLY A 8 42.44 7.75 -10.31
CA GLY A 8 42.65 8.90 -11.20
C GLY A 8 41.40 9.54 -11.84
N PHE A 9 40.19 8.98 -11.66
CA PHE A 9 39.01 9.40 -12.44
C PHE A 9 37.98 10.25 -11.68
N LEU A 10 38.26 10.66 -10.44
CA LEU A 10 37.30 11.37 -9.56
C LEU A 10 37.63 12.85 -9.31
N LYS A 11 38.35 13.54 -10.21
CA LYS A 11 38.69 14.97 -10.02
C LYS A 11 38.39 15.92 -11.18
N ILE A 12 37.62 15.52 -12.19
CA ILE A 12 37.24 16.44 -13.30
C ILE A 12 35.76 16.24 -13.69
N ALA A 13 34.84 16.49 -12.75
CA ALA A 13 33.40 16.59 -13.04
C ALA A 13 32.62 17.34 -11.95
N ALA A 14 33.13 18.49 -11.48
CA ALA A 14 32.45 19.31 -10.46
C ALA A 14 32.54 20.82 -10.71
N ALA A 15 32.61 21.26 -11.97
CA ALA A 15 32.70 22.69 -12.29
C ALA A 15 32.01 23.04 -13.62
N THR A 16 30.72 22.75 -13.75
CA THR A 16 29.82 23.36 -14.75
C THR A 16 28.38 22.91 -14.49
N ALA A 17 27.66 23.58 -13.58
CA ALA A 17 26.19 23.70 -13.55
C ALA A 17 25.72 24.48 -12.31
N MET A 18 26.00 25.78 -12.23
CA MET A 18 25.25 26.73 -11.37
C MET A 18 25.48 28.16 -11.87
N GLY A 19 25.00 28.43 -13.08
CA GLY A 19 25.00 29.78 -13.63
C GLY A 19 23.85 29.90 -14.60
N GLY A 20 22.71 30.45 -14.16
CA GLY A 20 21.62 30.71 -15.09
C GLY A 20 20.23 30.95 -14.54
N ILE A 21 20.03 31.64 -13.41
CA ILE A 21 18.78 32.38 -13.18
C ILE A 21 19.12 33.67 -12.41
N THR A 22 19.13 34.79 -13.13
CA THR A 22 18.80 36.18 -12.73
C THR A 22 19.55 37.18 -13.62
N ALA A 23 19.06 37.38 -14.84
CA ALA A 23 19.39 38.57 -15.65
C ALA A 23 18.27 38.78 -16.67
N GLY A 24 17.15 39.34 -16.21
CA GLY A 24 15.97 39.57 -17.04
C GLY A 24 14.99 40.57 -16.45
N ALA A 25 15.47 41.55 -15.68
CA ALA A 25 14.70 42.73 -15.31
C ALA A 25 15.66 43.90 -15.08
N LEU A 26 15.31 45.05 -15.67
CA LEU A 26 15.96 46.36 -15.53
C LEU A 26 17.25 46.61 -16.31
N ALA A 27 17.10 46.75 -17.63
CA ALA A 27 17.81 47.78 -18.38
C ALA A 27 16.84 48.95 -18.66
N ALA A 28 16.92 50.00 -17.85
CA ALA A 28 16.38 51.32 -18.17
C ALA A 28 17.10 52.40 -17.33
N CYS A 29 17.93 53.21 -18.02
CA CYS A 29 18.30 54.62 -17.75
C CYS A 29 18.87 55.01 -16.37
N GLN A 30 19.84 55.90 -16.19
CA GLN A 30 20.88 56.54 -17.00
C GLN A 30 21.74 57.28 -15.95
N SER A 31 23.07 57.22 -16.07
CA SER A 31 24.07 58.25 -15.69
C SER A 31 23.70 59.39 -14.71
N ALA A 32 24.46 59.55 -13.61
CA ALA A 32 25.47 60.62 -13.47
C ALA A 32 26.11 60.71 -12.06
N ALA A 33 27.44 60.84 -12.06
CA ALA A 33 28.31 61.61 -11.16
C ALA A 33 28.61 61.17 -9.70
N SER A 34 29.80 60.57 -9.57
CA SER A 34 30.89 60.84 -8.59
C SER A 34 30.60 61.07 -7.10
N SER A 35 31.16 60.19 -6.26
CA SER A 35 32.28 60.55 -5.38
C SER A 35 32.90 59.28 -4.77
N ALA A 36 34.23 59.20 -4.73
CA ALA A 36 34.95 58.09 -4.13
C ALA A 36 35.02 58.25 -2.60
N ALA A 37 34.67 57.20 -1.86
CA ALA A 37 35.12 56.95 -0.49
C ALA A 37 35.29 55.44 -0.27
N SER A 38 36.54 55.05 -0.01
CA SER A 38 37.07 53.81 0.59
C SER A 38 36.17 52.56 0.75
N GLY A 39 36.52 51.48 0.03
CA GLY A 39 37.07 50.21 0.55
C GLY A 39 36.45 49.45 1.74
N ALA A 40 35.32 49.85 2.33
CA ALA A 40 34.70 49.14 3.45
C ALA A 40 33.88 47.93 2.96
N LYS A 41 34.07 46.77 3.58
CA LYS A 41 33.35 45.52 3.26
C LYS A 41 31.93 45.49 3.84
N TYR A 42 31.74 46.11 4.99
CA TYR A 42 30.47 46.15 5.73
C TYR A 42 30.11 47.59 6.11
N THR A 43 28.81 47.85 6.23
CA THR A 43 28.30 49.02 6.94
C THR A 43 28.50 48.76 8.45
N PRO A 44 29.28 49.58 9.17
CA PRO A 44 29.51 49.35 10.60
C PRO A 44 28.20 49.44 11.39
N GLY A 45 27.96 48.48 12.28
CA GLY A 45 26.73 48.40 13.07
C GLY A 45 26.49 47.03 13.67
N THR A 46 25.44 46.90 14.47
CA THR A 46 24.96 45.61 15.01
C THR A 46 23.70 45.21 14.27
N TYR A 47 23.70 44.00 13.73
CA TYR A 47 22.59 43.43 12.97
C TYR A 47 22.02 42.24 13.71
N THR A 48 20.71 42.03 13.60
CA THR A 48 19.99 40.96 14.30
C THR A 48 19.34 40.04 13.28
N ALA A 49 19.45 38.73 13.51
CA ALA A 49 18.78 37.70 12.72
C ALA A 49 18.20 36.63 13.62
N THR A 50 17.11 36.02 13.17
CA THR A 50 16.49 34.84 13.81
C THR A 50 16.47 33.69 12.83
N ALA A 51 16.55 32.47 13.34
CA ALA A 51 16.41 31.24 12.56
C ALA A 51 15.76 30.15 13.42
N THR A 52 15.16 29.16 12.75
CA THR A 52 14.55 28.01 13.42
C THR A 52 15.57 26.89 13.54
N GLY A 53 15.99 26.60 14.78
CA GLY A 53 16.70 25.39 15.16
C GLY A 53 15.73 24.32 15.69
N MET A 54 16.05 23.73 16.84
CA MET A 54 15.07 22.96 17.62
C MET A 54 14.05 23.86 18.34
N GLY A 55 14.43 25.12 18.60
CA GLY A 55 13.55 26.23 18.91
C GLY A 55 13.94 27.46 18.09
N GLU A 56 13.32 28.61 18.34
CA GLU A 56 13.76 29.86 17.72
C GLU A 56 15.07 30.31 18.37
N ILE A 57 16.08 30.59 17.54
CA ILE A 57 17.35 31.18 17.97
C ILE A 57 17.45 32.62 17.49
N THR A 58 18.15 33.46 18.25
CA THR A 58 18.41 34.85 17.89
C THR A 58 19.90 35.15 17.94
N MET A 59 20.45 35.75 16.89
CA MET A 59 21.83 36.23 16.84
C MET A 59 21.85 37.75 16.69
N LYS A 60 22.75 38.41 17.42
CA LYS A 60 23.20 39.76 17.13
C LYS A 60 24.69 39.74 16.79
N ALA A 61 25.06 40.21 15.61
CA ALA A 61 26.46 40.31 15.21
C ALA A 61 26.84 41.77 14.97
N THR A 62 27.98 42.20 15.53
CA THR A 62 28.53 43.54 15.37
C THR A 62 29.64 43.54 14.32
N PHE A 63 29.57 44.51 13.42
CA PHE A 63 30.50 44.68 12.31
C PHE A 63 31.22 46.01 12.43
N SER A 64 32.53 45.98 12.23
CA SER A 64 33.32 47.13 11.80
C SER A 64 33.24 47.28 10.29
N ALA A 65 33.96 48.26 9.72
CA ALA A 65 34.03 48.42 8.26
C ALA A 65 34.54 47.16 7.54
N ASP A 66 35.36 46.33 8.21
CA ASP A 66 36.14 45.27 7.56
C ASP A 66 36.01 43.90 8.22
N ALA A 67 35.40 43.80 9.41
CA ALA A 67 35.40 42.58 10.23
C ALA A 67 34.15 42.44 11.12
N ILE A 68 33.79 41.20 11.45
CA ILE A 68 32.86 40.82 12.51
C ILE A 68 33.60 40.93 13.84
N THR A 69 33.15 41.80 14.73
CA THR A 69 33.84 42.12 15.98
C THR A 69 33.22 41.49 17.20
N ASP A 70 31.92 41.15 17.15
CA ASP A 70 31.21 40.55 18.27
C ASP A 70 29.99 39.74 17.80
N ILE A 71 29.61 38.72 18.58
CA ILE A 71 28.45 37.86 18.33
C ILE A 71 27.78 37.52 19.66
N GLU A 72 26.56 38.02 19.86
CA GLU A 72 25.65 37.56 20.90
C GLU A 72 24.70 36.50 20.31
N LEU A 73 24.70 35.29 20.86
CA LEU A 73 23.87 34.19 20.39
C LEU A 73 22.93 33.70 21.50
N ASP A 74 21.62 33.77 21.29
CA ASP A 74 20.60 33.22 22.18
C ASP A 74 20.12 31.87 21.64
N LEU A 75 20.42 30.81 22.40
CA LEU A 75 19.98 29.43 22.16
C LEU A 75 19.05 28.94 23.28
N SER A 76 18.47 29.82 24.09
CA SER A 76 17.66 29.41 25.26
C SER A 76 16.46 28.52 24.91
N SER A 77 15.95 28.62 23.68
CA SER A 77 14.88 27.76 23.15
C SER A 77 15.38 26.40 22.62
N GLU A 78 16.69 26.17 22.55
CA GLU A 78 17.28 24.90 22.12
C GLU A 78 17.37 23.90 23.27
N THR A 79 17.53 22.62 22.93
CA THR A 79 17.71 21.54 23.91
C THR A 79 18.95 21.79 24.80
N GLU A 80 18.73 21.88 26.12
CA GLU A 80 19.74 22.26 27.13
C GLU A 80 21.07 21.49 27.00
N ASN A 81 21.01 20.17 26.84
CA ASN A 81 22.21 19.32 26.82
C ASN A 81 22.79 19.07 25.42
N ILE A 82 22.28 19.74 24.39
CA ILE A 82 22.67 19.51 22.99
C ILE A 82 22.94 20.83 22.27
N GLY A 83 21.89 21.64 22.05
CA GLY A 83 22.01 22.89 21.30
C GLY A 83 22.64 24.00 22.13
N GLN A 84 22.28 24.11 23.42
CA GLN A 84 22.81 25.20 24.27
C GLN A 84 24.30 25.02 24.57
N VAL A 85 24.77 23.78 24.76
CA VAL A 85 26.20 23.50 25.00
C VAL A 85 27.09 23.77 23.78
N ALA A 86 26.51 23.87 22.57
CA ALA A 86 27.24 24.17 21.35
C ALA A 86 27.55 25.67 21.17
N LYS A 87 26.94 26.56 21.99
CA LYS A 87 26.99 28.01 21.85
C LYS A 87 28.41 28.57 21.74
N ASP A 88 29.25 28.25 22.71
CA ASP A 88 30.59 28.88 22.81
C ASP A 88 31.51 28.45 21.66
N GLU A 89 31.42 27.19 21.25
CA GLU A 89 32.19 26.65 20.13
C GLU A 89 31.74 27.27 18.79
N LEU A 90 30.42 27.38 18.57
CA LEU A 90 29.88 28.01 17.37
C LEU A 90 30.24 29.50 17.27
N VAL A 91 30.10 30.27 18.36
CA VAL A 91 30.49 31.69 18.40
C VAL A 91 31.98 31.85 18.10
N LYS A 92 32.82 31.00 18.70
CA LYS A 92 34.27 31.01 18.45
C LYS A 92 34.58 30.74 16.98
N GLN A 93 34.01 29.69 16.39
CA GLN A 93 34.23 29.35 14.98
C GLN A 93 33.81 30.49 14.04
N LEU A 94 32.69 31.17 14.32
CA LEU A 94 32.21 32.30 13.52
C LEU A 94 33.15 33.52 13.59
N LEU A 95 33.63 33.85 14.80
CA LEU A 95 34.60 34.94 14.99
C LEU A 95 35.94 34.63 14.32
N GLU A 96 36.38 33.37 14.32
CA GLU A 96 37.60 32.93 13.65
C GLU A 96 37.45 32.92 12.11
N ALA A 97 36.31 32.42 11.61
CA ALA A 97 36.04 32.31 10.18
C ALA A 97 35.75 33.66 9.51
N GLN A 98 35.22 34.64 10.26
CA GLN A 98 34.76 35.94 9.73
C GLN A 98 33.71 35.79 8.60
N ASN A 99 32.98 34.66 8.61
CA ASN A 99 31.89 34.32 7.70
C ASN A 99 31.01 33.21 8.33
N SER A 100 29.95 32.79 7.64
CA SER A 100 28.98 31.78 8.09
C SER A 100 29.37 30.32 7.83
N THR A 101 30.44 30.07 7.07
CA THR A 101 30.89 28.73 6.70
C THR A 101 31.79 28.18 7.81
N ILE A 102 31.15 27.54 8.78
CA ILE A 102 31.78 26.87 9.92
C ILE A 102 31.40 25.38 9.95
N ASP A 103 32.12 24.58 10.73
CA ASP A 103 31.78 23.18 10.93
C ASP A 103 30.57 23.05 11.86
N GLY A 104 29.78 21.98 11.68
CA GLY A 104 28.72 21.65 12.62
C GLY A 104 29.28 21.06 13.93
N VAL A 105 28.64 21.34 15.05
CA VAL A 105 28.94 20.65 16.31
C VAL A 105 28.24 19.28 16.29
N SER A 106 29.01 18.21 16.50
CA SER A 106 28.49 16.85 16.49
C SER A 106 27.37 16.68 17.54
N GLY A 107 26.22 16.16 17.11
CA GLY A 107 25.02 16.04 17.95
C GLY A 107 24.11 17.27 17.95
N ALA A 108 24.58 18.44 17.49
CA ALA A 108 23.82 19.69 17.44
C ALA A 108 23.70 20.24 16.00
N THR A 109 23.49 19.36 15.02
CA THR A 109 23.47 19.72 13.59
C THR A 109 22.42 20.77 13.26
N VAL A 110 21.18 20.58 13.74
CA VAL A 110 20.06 21.51 13.48
C VAL A 110 20.36 22.90 14.05
N THR A 111 20.83 22.96 15.30
CA THR A 111 21.28 24.22 15.94
C THR A 111 22.43 24.86 15.17
N SER A 112 23.40 24.06 14.71
CA SER A 112 24.56 24.54 13.96
C SER A 112 24.15 25.17 12.63
N ASP A 113 23.20 24.56 11.92
CA ASP A 113 22.72 25.06 10.64
C ASP A 113 21.88 26.34 10.81
N ALA A 114 21.05 26.42 11.85
CA ALA A 114 20.34 27.65 12.21
C ALA A 114 21.31 28.80 12.53
N VAL A 115 22.40 28.53 13.25
CA VAL A 115 23.43 29.52 13.58
C VAL A 115 24.17 30.02 12.33
N LYS A 116 24.50 29.12 11.38
CA LYS A 116 25.09 29.51 10.08
C LYS A 116 24.14 30.43 9.30
N GLN A 117 22.85 30.13 9.32
CA GLN A 117 21.83 30.94 8.68
C GLN A 117 21.74 32.33 9.32
N CYS A 118 21.64 32.43 10.65
CA CYS A 118 21.65 33.72 11.35
C CYS A 118 22.88 34.57 11.01
N MET A 119 24.07 33.95 10.92
CA MET A 119 25.28 34.68 10.52
C MET A 119 25.21 35.16 9.06
N ASN A 120 24.74 34.32 8.13
CA ASN A 120 24.53 34.72 6.74
C ASN A 120 23.61 35.94 6.63
N ASP A 121 22.53 35.95 7.41
CA ASP A 121 21.57 37.06 7.40
C ASP A 121 22.14 38.33 8.01
N CYS A 122 22.87 38.24 9.13
CA CYS A 122 23.58 39.38 9.70
C CYS A 122 24.61 39.98 8.71
N ILE A 123 25.38 39.11 8.01
CA ILE A 123 26.34 39.53 6.97
C ILE A 123 25.62 40.22 5.81
N THR A 124 24.50 39.66 5.35
CA THR A 124 23.71 40.21 4.25
C THR A 124 23.17 41.60 4.59
N GLN A 125 22.65 41.77 5.81
CA GLN A 125 22.21 43.08 6.31
C GLN A 125 23.36 44.09 6.38
N ALA A 126 24.52 43.68 6.88
CA ALA A 126 25.71 44.54 6.97
C ALA A 126 26.23 44.98 5.58
N MET A 127 25.98 44.19 4.54
CA MET A 127 26.33 44.51 3.14
C MET A 127 25.24 45.31 2.41
N GLY A 128 24.15 45.70 3.09
CA GLY A 128 23.04 46.46 2.51
C GLY A 128 22.02 45.61 1.74
N GLY A 129 22.05 44.29 1.90
CA GLY A 129 21.03 43.37 1.41
C GLY A 129 19.89 43.16 2.40
N THR A 130 18.76 42.65 1.92
CA THR A 130 17.66 42.18 2.78
C THR A 130 17.96 40.74 3.21
N ALA A 131 17.86 40.45 4.51
CA ALA A 131 18.01 39.10 5.03
C ALA A 131 17.03 38.14 4.33
N VAL A 132 17.52 36.98 3.92
CA VAL A 132 16.69 35.94 3.33
C VAL A 132 16.46 34.94 4.44
N THR A 133 15.36 35.08 5.16
CA THR A 133 14.84 33.98 5.97
C THR A 133 14.58 32.82 5.03
N THR A 134 15.56 31.93 4.90
CA THR A 134 15.34 30.59 4.38
C THR A 134 14.58 29.88 5.48
N THR A 135 13.25 29.98 5.42
CA THR A 135 12.40 28.93 5.98
C THR A 135 13.03 27.62 5.50
N PRO A 136 13.28 26.63 6.39
CA PRO A 136 13.63 25.29 5.93
C PRO A 136 12.67 24.97 4.80
N ALA A 137 13.18 24.53 3.64
CA ALA A 137 12.33 24.18 2.53
C ALA A 137 11.20 23.32 3.11
N ALA A 138 9.99 23.88 3.16
CA ALA A 138 8.83 23.10 3.54
C ALA A 138 8.91 21.92 2.58
N GLU A 139 8.94 20.68 3.09
CA GLU A 139 8.71 19.53 2.23
C GLU A 139 7.52 19.92 1.36
N GLU A 140 7.77 20.04 0.06
CA GLU A 140 6.76 20.51 -0.86
C GLU A 140 5.66 19.46 -0.80
N LYS A 141 4.57 19.77 -0.09
CA LYS A 141 3.50 18.80 0.14
C LYS A 141 3.05 18.29 -1.22
N ALA A 142 2.95 16.97 -1.36
CA ALA A 142 2.48 16.34 -2.59
C ALA A 142 1.20 17.03 -3.10
N SER A 143 1.15 17.29 -4.40
CA SER A 143 0.17 18.20 -5.00
C SER A 143 -1.27 17.78 -4.73
N TRP A 144 -1.52 16.48 -4.68
CA TRP A 144 -2.81 15.88 -4.34
C TRP A 144 -3.37 16.30 -2.97
N ARG A 145 -2.53 16.70 -2.02
CA ARG A 145 -2.95 17.15 -0.67
C ARG A 145 -3.51 18.57 -0.66
N THR A 146 -3.32 19.33 -1.75
CA THR A 146 -3.83 20.69 -1.88
C THR A 146 -5.23 20.64 -2.46
N ALA A 147 -6.19 21.23 -1.75
CA ALA A 147 -7.56 21.32 -2.22
C ALA A 147 -7.66 22.24 -3.46
N PRO A 148 -8.49 21.90 -4.47
CA PRO A 148 -8.79 22.82 -5.55
C PRO A 148 -9.61 24.02 -5.05
N ASP A 149 -9.62 25.11 -5.83
CA ASP A 149 -10.45 26.27 -5.53
C ASP A 149 -11.93 25.86 -5.35
N PRO A 150 -12.67 26.46 -4.40
CA PRO A 150 -14.08 26.16 -4.20
C PRO A 150 -14.90 26.41 -5.47
N ILE A 151 -15.75 25.45 -5.85
CA ILE A 151 -16.70 25.61 -6.95
C ILE A 151 -17.83 26.54 -6.50
N ASP A 152 -18.14 27.57 -7.29
CA ASP A 152 -19.16 28.56 -6.94
C ASP A 152 -20.57 27.99 -7.14
N ASP A 153 -21.52 28.37 -6.28
CA ASP A 153 -22.92 27.92 -6.38
C ASP A 153 -23.57 28.30 -7.74
N SER A 154 -23.07 29.33 -8.43
CA SER A 154 -23.51 29.72 -9.78
C SER A 154 -23.07 28.76 -10.89
N GLU A 155 -22.09 27.89 -10.64
CA GLU A 155 -21.64 26.85 -11.57
C GLU A 155 -22.42 25.54 -11.41
N ILE A 156 -23.27 25.44 -10.38
CA ILE A 156 -24.06 24.25 -10.10
C ILE A 156 -25.26 24.17 -11.05
N SER A 157 -25.30 23.12 -11.87
CA SER A 157 -26.39 22.86 -12.81
C SER A 157 -27.61 22.22 -12.15
N GLN A 158 -27.39 21.43 -11.10
CA GLN A 158 -28.43 20.70 -10.39
C GLN A 158 -28.08 20.50 -8.92
N THR A 159 -29.10 20.55 -8.05
CA THR A 159 -28.97 20.25 -6.63
C THR A 159 -29.92 19.14 -6.23
N TYR A 160 -29.44 18.21 -5.40
CA TYR A 160 -30.20 17.15 -4.76
C TYR A 160 -30.14 17.30 -3.24
N ASP A 161 -31.26 17.06 -2.57
CA ASP A 161 -31.34 17.02 -1.10
C ASP A 161 -31.67 15.60 -0.65
N VAL A 162 -30.72 14.98 0.05
CA VAL A 162 -30.81 13.60 0.54
C VAL A 162 -30.39 13.51 2.00
N GLU A 163 -30.57 12.34 2.59
CA GLU A 163 -30.09 12.04 3.94
C GLU A 163 -28.62 11.61 3.89
N VAL A 164 -28.27 10.76 2.92
CA VAL A 164 -26.90 10.24 2.76
C VAL A 164 -26.44 10.38 1.31
N ALA A 165 -25.20 10.86 1.11
CA ALA A 165 -24.54 10.81 -0.19
C ALA A 165 -23.37 9.83 -0.14
N ILE A 166 -23.16 9.05 -1.20
CA ILE A 166 -22.12 8.02 -1.27
C ILE A 166 -21.22 8.29 -2.48
N VAL A 167 -19.90 8.26 -2.29
CA VAL A 167 -18.91 8.39 -3.35
C VAL A 167 -18.35 7.02 -3.68
N GLY A 168 -18.62 6.52 -4.89
CA GLY A 168 -18.15 5.23 -5.39
C GLY A 168 -19.15 4.09 -5.18
N LEU A 169 -19.34 3.28 -6.23
CA LEU A 169 -20.25 2.14 -6.24
C LEU A 169 -19.48 0.81 -6.38
N GLY A 170 -18.41 0.67 -5.60
CA GLY A 170 -17.80 -0.64 -5.33
C GLY A 170 -18.60 -1.44 -4.30
N TYR A 171 -18.11 -2.60 -3.88
CA TYR A 171 -18.80 -3.46 -2.90
C TYR A 171 -19.25 -2.73 -1.62
N ALA A 172 -18.41 -1.85 -1.05
CA ALA A 172 -18.76 -1.10 0.15
C ALA A 172 -19.87 -0.06 -0.09
N GLY A 173 -19.76 0.73 -1.17
CA GLY A 173 -20.76 1.73 -1.52
C GLY A 173 -22.09 1.10 -1.92
N LEU A 174 -22.05 0.00 -2.67
CA LEU A 174 -23.23 -0.75 -3.10
C LEU A 174 -23.94 -1.43 -1.92
N ALA A 175 -23.20 -2.05 -0.99
CA ALA A 175 -23.78 -2.63 0.22
C ALA A 175 -24.39 -1.56 1.15
N CYS A 176 -23.72 -0.40 1.27
CA CYS A 176 -24.26 0.74 2.01
C CYS A 176 -25.56 1.27 1.39
N LEU A 177 -25.58 1.44 0.06
CA LEU A 177 -26.77 1.90 -0.67
C LEU A 177 -27.94 0.92 -0.53
N ALA A 178 -27.69 -0.38 -0.68
CA ALA A 178 -28.70 -1.42 -0.51
C ALA A 178 -29.29 -1.39 0.90
N SER A 179 -28.43 -1.34 1.93
CA SER A 179 -28.88 -1.28 3.32
C SER A 179 -29.67 -0.01 3.64
N LEU A 180 -29.31 1.14 3.06
CA LEU A 180 -30.07 2.39 3.23
C LEU A 180 -31.44 2.31 2.55
N GLY A 181 -31.49 1.70 1.36
CA GLY A 181 -32.72 1.47 0.61
C GLY A 181 -33.72 0.58 1.36
N GLU A 182 -33.25 -0.51 1.98
CA GLU A 182 -34.08 -1.38 2.84
C GLU A 182 -34.74 -0.63 4.00
N GLU A 183 -34.04 0.36 4.54
CA GLU A 183 -34.52 1.22 5.64
C GLU A 183 -35.31 2.45 5.14
N GLY A 184 -35.49 2.60 3.81
CA GLY A 184 -36.20 3.73 3.20
C GLY A 184 -35.49 5.08 3.33
N THR A 185 -34.18 5.08 3.61
CA THR A 185 -33.38 6.30 3.76
C THR A 185 -33.10 6.91 2.39
N LYS A 186 -33.31 8.23 2.24
CA LYS A 186 -33.02 8.94 0.99
C LYS A 186 -31.52 9.01 0.76
N ALA A 187 -31.02 8.27 -0.22
CA ALA A 187 -29.61 8.17 -0.55
C ALA A 187 -29.35 8.32 -2.06
N ILE A 188 -28.27 9.02 -2.39
CA ILE A 188 -27.71 9.05 -3.76
C ILE A 188 -26.25 8.62 -3.72
N ALA A 189 -25.88 7.66 -4.56
CA ALA A 189 -24.50 7.33 -4.86
C ALA A 189 -24.04 8.00 -6.17
N VAL A 190 -22.80 8.45 -6.22
CA VAL A 190 -22.14 8.91 -7.46
C VAL A 190 -21.07 7.90 -7.89
N GLU A 191 -21.11 7.48 -9.15
CA GLU A 191 -20.15 6.56 -9.75
C GLU A 191 -19.55 7.15 -11.03
N SER A 192 -18.21 7.23 -11.05
CA SER A 192 -17.45 7.78 -12.16
C SER A 192 -17.52 6.95 -13.44
N MET A 193 -17.68 5.64 -13.34
CA MET A 193 -17.83 4.77 -14.50
C MET A 193 -19.18 5.03 -15.19
N PRO A 194 -19.23 5.05 -16.53
CA PRO A 194 -20.48 4.98 -17.27
C PRO A 194 -21.25 3.71 -16.89
N ARG A 195 -22.59 3.81 -16.83
CA ARG A 195 -23.47 2.69 -16.46
C ARG A 195 -23.16 1.44 -17.27
N ASP A 196 -23.13 1.54 -18.60
CA ASP A 196 -22.97 0.39 -19.51
C ASP A 196 -21.62 -0.33 -19.38
N SER A 197 -20.64 0.30 -18.70
CA SER A 197 -19.32 -0.24 -18.48
C SER A 197 -18.96 -0.34 -17.00
N TRP A 198 -19.92 -0.19 -16.09
CA TRP A 198 -19.67 -0.28 -14.66
C TRP A 198 -19.40 -1.74 -14.26
N TRP A 199 -18.41 -1.91 -13.39
CA TRP A 199 -18.01 -3.20 -12.86
C TRP A 199 -17.30 -3.03 -11.52
N THR A 200 -17.32 -4.11 -10.73
CA THR A 200 -16.60 -4.24 -9.46
C THR A 200 -15.45 -5.22 -9.61
N VAL A 201 -14.35 -5.02 -8.87
CA VAL A 201 -13.15 -5.85 -8.97
C VAL A 201 -13.22 -7.01 -7.96
N GLY A 202 -13.02 -8.25 -8.43
CA GLY A 202 -12.87 -9.46 -7.61
C GLY A 202 -14.18 -10.10 -7.17
N HIS A 203 -14.19 -11.43 -6.94
CA HIS A 203 -15.38 -12.22 -6.56
C HIS A 203 -15.14 -13.21 -5.43
N ASP A 204 -14.03 -13.05 -4.73
CA ASP A 204 -13.65 -13.90 -3.62
C ASP A 204 -14.20 -13.23 -2.36
N ILE A 205 -15.29 -13.75 -1.82
CA ILE A 205 -15.95 -13.17 -0.64
C ILE A 205 -15.57 -14.00 0.59
N GLY A 206 -14.49 -13.58 1.25
CA GLY A 206 -14.05 -14.17 2.51
C GLY A 206 -14.95 -13.76 3.67
N HIS A 207 -15.52 -14.74 4.38
CA HIS A 207 -16.38 -14.54 5.54
C HIS A 207 -16.39 -15.78 6.44
N ILE A 208 -17.01 -15.68 7.62
CA ILE A 208 -17.23 -16.81 8.51
C ILE A 208 -18.71 -16.98 8.85
N ASN A 209 -19.10 -18.19 9.24
CA ASN A 209 -20.37 -18.48 9.90
C ASN A 209 -21.64 -18.08 9.11
N SER A 210 -21.64 -18.09 7.77
CA SER A 210 -22.87 -17.98 6.97
C SER A 210 -23.67 -19.29 6.98
N GLU A 211 -24.98 -19.18 6.73
CA GLU A 211 -25.83 -20.34 6.49
C GLU A 211 -25.38 -21.10 5.24
N TYR A 212 -24.89 -20.39 4.21
CA TYR A 212 -24.30 -21.01 3.03
C TYR A 212 -23.12 -21.93 3.39
N LEU A 213 -22.12 -21.44 4.11
CA LEU A 213 -20.96 -22.25 4.54
C LEU A 213 -21.39 -23.44 5.41
N ALA A 214 -22.28 -23.21 6.37
CA ALA A 214 -22.79 -24.25 7.27
C ALA A 214 -23.54 -25.36 6.51
N SER A 215 -24.34 -25.01 5.51
CA SER A 215 -25.08 -25.97 4.67
C SER A 215 -24.17 -26.86 3.81
N HIS A 216 -22.94 -26.41 3.55
CA HIS A 216 -21.90 -27.16 2.83
C HIS A 216 -20.91 -27.88 3.75
N GLY A 217 -21.18 -27.88 5.06
CA GLY A 217 -20.41 -28.60 6.07
C GLY A 217 -19.13 -27.90 6.54
N VAL A 218 -18.92 -26.63 6.18
CA VAL A 218 -17.76 -25.86 6.67
C VAL A 218 -17.90 -25.65 8.18
N PRO A 219 -16.85 -25.93 8.98
CA PRO A 219 -16.90 -25.76 10.43
C PRO A 219 -17.17 -24.32 10.87
N HIS A 220 -17.88 -24.18 11.98
CA HIS A 220 -18.06 -22.89 12.64
C HIS A 220 -16.72 -22.37 13.19
N VAL A 221 -16.50 -21.06 13.07
CA VAL A 221 -15.32 -20.35 13.58
C VAL A 221 -15.70 -19.46 14.76
N ASP A 222 -15.03 -19.59 15.90
CA ASP A 222 -15.27 -18.70 17.04
C ASP A 222 -14.76 -17.27 16.73
N GLU A 223 -15.62 -16.27 16.91
CA GLU A 223 -15.30 -14.88 16.52
C GLU A 223 -14.20 -14.25 17.39
N VAL A 224 -14.04 -14.71 18.64
CA VAL A 224 -12.99 -14.23 19.55
C VAL A 224 -11.64 -14.83 19.16
N GLU A 225 -11.58 -16.11 18.84
CA GLU A 225 -10.38 -16.74 18.28
C GLU A 225 -9.99 -16.11 16.94
N PHE A 226 -10.98 -15.86 16.07
CA PHE A 226 -10.78 -15.17 14.79
C PHE A 226 -10.16 -13.79 14.98
N LEU A 227 -10.71 -12.95 15.87
CA LEU A 227 -10.15 -11.64 16.19
C LEU A 227 -8.72 -11.76 16.70
N ASN A 228 -8.45 -12.63 17.68
CA ASN A 228 -7.11 -12.76 18.25
C ASN A 228 -6.09 -13.17 17.19
N ASN A 229 -6.43 -14.09 16.29
CA ASN A 229 -5.56 -14.48 15.18
C ASN A 229 -5.38 -13.34 14.16
N TRP A 230 -6.42 -12.57 13.85
CA TRP A 230 -6.31 -11.38 13.00
C TRP A 230 -5.39 -10.33 13.62
N MET A 231 -5.51 -10.08 14.92
CA MET A 231 -4.65 -9.14 15.63
C MET A 231 -3.20 -9.64 15.70
N LEU A 232 -2.98 -10.95 15.82
CA LEU A 232 -1.65 -11.57 15.72
C LEU A 232 -1.03 -11.33 14.33
N GLN A 233 -1.78 -11.65 13.27
CA GLN A 233 -1.34 -11.51 11.87
C GLN A 233 -1.10 -10.06 11.46
N SER A 234 -1.91 -9.13 11.96
CA SER A 234 -1.80 -7.70 11.65
C SER A 234 -0.84 -6.94 12.56
N HIS A 235 -0.12 -7.63 13.47
CA HIS A 235 0.73 -7.03 14.50
C HIS A 235 0.00 -5.97 15.34
N ASN A 236 -1.28 -6.21 15.62
CA ASN A 236 -2.15 -5.34 16.38
C ASN A 236 -2.32 -3.93 15.77
N LYS A 237 -2.11 -3.78 14.45
CA LYS A 237 -2.33 -2.52 13.72
C LYS A 237 -3.78 -2.33 13.27
N ALA A 238 -4.50 -3.43 13.02
CA ALA A 238 -5.90 -3.35 12.65
C ALA A 238 -6.75 -2.78 13.80
N ASN A 239 -7.87 -2.14 13.47
CA ASN A 239 -8.87 -1.68 14.41
C ASN A 239 -9.66 -2.91 14.91
N PRO A 240 -9.49 -3.32 16.17
CA PRO A 240 -10.11 -4.55 16.67
C PRO A 240 -11.64 -4.47 16.70
N ALA A 241 -12.23 -3.27 16.76
CA ALA A 241 -13.67 -3.12 16.74
C ALA A 241 -14.25 -3.43 15.36
N LEU A 242 -13.63 -2.92 14.29
CA LEU A 242 -14.06 -3.20 12.90
C LEU A 242 -13.84 -4.68 12.55
N VAL A 243 -12.75 -5.28 13.02
CA VAL A 243 -12.47 -6.71 12.82
C VAL A 243 -13.50 -7.58 13.56
N MET A 244 -13.84 -7.21 14.81
CA MET A 244 -14.86 -7.93 15.58
C MET A 244 -16.26 -7.77 15.00
N GLU A 245 -16.59 -6.59 14.46
CA GLU A 245 -17.83 -6.35 13.71
C GLU A 245 -17.90 -7.25 12.48
N PHE A 246 -16.82 -7.30 11.69
CA PHE A 246 -16.70 -8.24 10.58
C PHE A 246 -16.87 -9.71 11.02
N ALA A 247 -16.19 -10.14 12.08
CA ALA A 247 -16.27 -11.51 12.58
C ALA A 247 -17.73 -11.90 12.93
N LYS A 248 -18.45 -11.02 13.61
CA LYS A 248 -19.84 -11.26 14.03
C LYS A 248 -20.86 -11.20 12.89
N ASN A 249 -20.64 -10.33 11.92
CA ASN A 249 -21.67 -9.95 10.95
C ASN A 249 -21.42 -10.47 9.53
N SER A 250 -20.21 -10.96 9.23
CA SER A 250 -19.85 -11.33 7.85
C SER A 250 -20.70 -12.46 7.29
N GLY A 251 -20.99 -13.50 8.07
CA GLY A 251 -21.85 -14.61 7.67
C GLY A 251 -23.23 -14.15 7.22
N ALA A 252 -23.97 -13.51 8.13
CA ALA A 252 -25.30 -12.97 7.85
C ALA A 252 -25.29 -11.84 6.80
N THR A 253 -24.15 -11.19 6.56
CA THR A 253 -23.99 -10.23 5.46
C THR A 253 -23.86 -10.91 4.11
N VAL A 254 -23.10 -11.99 4.01
CA VAL A 254 -22.99 -12.73 2.76
C VAL A 254 -24.30 -13.42 2.42
N ASP A 255 -25.00 -14.02 3.39
CA ASP A 255 -26.33 -14.60 3.16
C ASP A 255 -27.34 -13.53 2.66
N TRP A 256 -27.31 -12.34 3.27
CA TRP A 256 -28.11 -11.21 2.81
C TRP A 256 -27.75 -10.76 1.40
N TRP A 257 -26.45 -10.63 1.10
CA TRP A 257 -25.97 -10.26 -0.22
C TRP A 257 -26.44 -11.25 -1.29
N MET A 258 -26.28 -12.55 -1.02
CA MET A 258 -26.69 -13.63 -1.91
C MET A 258 -28.22 -13.68 -2.09
N SER A 259 -29.01 -13.22 -1.13
CA SER A 259 -30.48 -13.17 -1.26
C SER A 259 -30.97 -12.18 -2.34
N MET A 260 -30.14 -11.21 -2.71
CA MET A 260 -30.40 -10.24 -3.78
C MET A 260 -29.87 -10.69 -5.15
N VAL A 261 -29.12 -11.79 -5.20
CA VAL A 261 -28.46 -12.31 -6.40
C VAL A 261 -29.32 -13.41 -7.03
N ASP A 262 -29.30 -13.54 -8.36
CA ASP A 262 -30.04 -14.59 -9.05
C ASP A 262 -29.61 -15.99 -8.56
N PRO A 263 -30.54 -16.88 -8.19
CA PRO A 263 -30.20 -18.22 -7.73
C PRO A 263 -29.31 -19.03 -8.70
N ALA A 264 -29.47 -18.85 -10.01
CA ALA A 264 -28.63 -19.50 -11.00
C ALA A 264 -27.20 -18.94 -11.03
N THR A 265 -26.98 -17.71 -10.56
CA THR A 265 -25.64 -17.16 -10.29
C THR A 265 -25.03 -17.82 -9.05
N ILE A 266 -25.83 -17.99 -7.99
CA ILE A 266 -25.40 -18.66 -6.76
C ILE A 266 -25.01 -20.12 -7.01
N GLU A 267 -25.76 -20.86 -7.85
CA GLU A 267 -25.48 -22.28 -8.16
C GLU A 267 -24.11 -22.54 -8.81
N LYS A 268 -23.46 -21.52 -9.40
CA LYS A 268 -22.14 -21.67 -10.03
C LYS A 268 -20.98 -21.37 -9.06
N THR A 269 -21.27 -21.00 -7.82
CA THR A 269 -20.25 -20.69 -6.84
C THR A 269 -19.62 -21.93 -6.23
N ARG A 270 -18.42 -21.79 -5.68
CA ARG A 270 -17.78 -22.80 -4.84
C ARG A 270 -17.20 -22.18 -3.58
N ILE A 271 -16.76 -23.04 -2.67
CA ILE A 271 -16.00 -22.64 -1.49
C ILE A 271 -14.53 -22.99 -1.78
N GLN A 272 -13.63 -22.00 -1.79
CA GLN A 272 -12.20 -22.25 -2.05
C GLN A 272 -11.62 -23.16 -0.95
N PHE A 273 -10.70 -24.06 -1.35
CA PHE A 273 -10.03 -25.00 -0.45
C PHE A 273 -10.99 -25.94 0.32
N TRP A 274 -12.18 -26.24 -0.24
CA TRP A 274 -13.18 -27.10 0.40
C TRP A 274 -13.79 -28.13 -0.58
N PRO A 275 -13.96 -29.40 -0.18
CA PRO A 275 -13.63 -29.98 1.13
C PRO A 275 -12.12 -30.11 1.37
N ASP A 276 -11.73 -30.12 2.64
CA ASP A 276 -10.36 -30.41 3.04
C ASP A 276 -9.89 -31.76 2.50
N ASN A 277 -8.59 -31.87 2.21
CA ASN A 277 -7.92 -33.13 1.97
C ASN A 277 -7.08 -33.55 3.20
N GLU A 278 -6.50 -34.75 3.19
CA GLU A 278 -5.72 -35.26 4.33
C GLU A 278 -4.45 -34.45 4.66
N TYR A 279 -4.05 -33.54 3.77
CA TYR A 279 -2.88 -32.68 3.88
C TYR A 279 -3.22 -31.21 4.17
N THR A 280 -4.51 -30.86 4.28
CA THR A 280 -4.96 -29.50 4.58
C THR A 280 -4.63 -29.13 6.03
N ILE A 281 -4.06 -27.94 6.23
CA ILE A 281 -3.63 -27.43 7.54
C ILE A 281 -4.33 -26.10 7.83
N HIS A 282 -4.91 -25.98 9.03
CA HIS A 282 -5.56 -24.75 9.48
C HIS A 282 -4.76 -23.96 10.52
N GLN A 283 -3.66 -24.51 11.01
CA GLN A 283 -2.77 -23.83 11.95
C GLN A 283 -1.34 -24.26 11.73
N LEU A 284 -0.46 -23.30 11.48
CA LEU A 284 0.99 -23.50 11.34
C LEU A 284 1.67 -23.59 12.71
N ASN A 285 2.84 -24.22 12.76
CA ASN A 285 3.68 -24.36 13.97
C ASN A 285 4.16 -23.01 14.57
N ASN A 286 4.09 -21.92 13.80
CA ASN A 286 4.37 -20.56 14.25
C ASN A 286 3.16 -19.84 14.88
N GLY A 287 2.00 -20.52 14.93
CA GLY A 287 0.78 -20.02 15.56
C GLY A 287 -0.22 -19.35 14.62
N LEU A 288 0.13 -19.08 13.36
CA LEU A 288 -0.80 -18.51 12.39
C LEU A 288 -1.92 -19.49 12.05
N GLN A 289 -3.17 -19.04 12.14
CA GLN A 289 -4.35 -19.83 11.80
C GLN A 289 -5.02 -19.33 10.51
N TYR A 290 -5.54 -20.27 9.75
CA TYR A 290 -6.21 -20.07 8.47
C TYR A 290 -7.55 -20.80 8.46
N TYR A 291 -8.58 -20.18 7.92
CA TYR A 291 -9.94 -20.72 7.92
C TYR A 291 -10.49 -20.81 6.50
N THR A 292 -11.32 -21.83 6.28
CA THR A 292 -12.12 -21.96 5.07
C THR A 292 -13.34 -21.06 5.20
N GLY A 293 -13.53 -20.15 4.25
CA GLY A 293 -14.63 -19.18 4.31
C GLY A 293 -14.79 -18.30 3.06
N THR A 294 -14.05 -18.59 1.99
CA THR A 294 -14.12 -17.83 0.75
C THR A 294 -15.09 -18.49 -0.18
N VAL A 295 -16.20 -17.81 -0.45
CA VAL A 295 -17.10 -18.18 -1.53
C VAL A 295 -16.65 -17.45 -2.78
N GLU A 296 -16.45 -18.19 -3.86
CA GLU A 296 -15.86 -17.73 -5.11
C GLU A 296 -16.79 -17.98 -6.28
N TRP A 297 -16.92 -16.98 -7.13
CA TRP A 297 -17.59 -17.07 -8.42
C TRP A 297 -16.54 -16.91 -9.51
N TRP A 298 -15.89 -18.01 -9.89
CA TRP A 298 -14.98 -17.99 -11.04
C TRP A 298 -15.73 -18.37 -12.32
N GLU A 299 -15.84 -17.41 -13.22
CA GLU A 299 -15.80 -17.70 -14.64
C GLU A 299 -14.34 -18.00 -15.00
N ASN A 300 -14.06 -19.04 -15.78
CA ASN A 300 -12.72 -19.25 -16.34
C ASN A 300 -12.39 -18.13 -17.35
N ALA A 301 -12.07 -16.94 -16.86
CA ALA A 301 -11.78 -15.74 -17.63
C ALA A 301 -10.51 -15.07 -17.11
N TRP A 302 -9.41 -15.21 -17.85
CA TRP A 302 -8.23 -14.38 -17.66
C TRP A 302 -7.73 -13.86 -19.01
N ASN A 303 -7.26 -12.62 -19.01
CA ASN A 303 -6.69 -11.94 -20.17
C ASN A 303 -5.17 -12.07 -20.12
N ASN A 304 -4.59 -12.83 -21.05
CA ASN A 304 -3.14 -12.85 -21.24
C ASN A 304 -2.72 -11.66 -22.13
N ALA A 305 -2.18 -10.61 -21.50
CA ALA A 305 -1.71 -9.42 -22.19
C ALA A 305 -0.55 -9.67 -23.17
N ALA A 306 0.20 -10.77 -23.00
CA ALA A 306 1.33 -11.13 -23.86
C ALA A 306 0.92 -11.94 -25.10
N SER A 307 -0.13 -12.76 -25.02
CA SER A 307 -0.58 -13.63 -26.11
C SER A 307 -1.84 -13.15 -26.84
N GLY A 308 -2.57 -12.18 -26.27
CA GLY A 308 -3.84 -11.69 -26.84
C GLY A 308 -4.96 -12.74 -26.86
N GLN A 309 -4.73 -13.88 -26.21
CA GLN A 309 -5.69 -14.97 -26.12
C GLN A 309 -6.81 -14.58 -25.15
N LYS A 310 -8.03 -14.55 -25.66
CA LYS A 310 -9.26 -14.46 -24.87
C LYS A 310 -9.89 -15.84 -24.89
N ASN A 311 -10.33 -16.36 -23.75
CA ASN A 311 -11.46 -17.29 -23.82
C ASN A 311 -12.70 -16.46 -24.13
N ASN A 312 -13.46 -16.93 -25.10
CA ASN A 312 -14.73 -16.34 -25.49
C ASN A 312 -15.73 -16.69 -24.39
N ASN A 313 -16.37 -15.69 -23.78
CA ASN A 313 -17.64 -15.91 -23.09
C ASN A 313 -18.53 -16.68 -24.06
N THR A 314 -18.82 -17.94 -23.76
CA THR A 314 -19.92 -18.61 -24.43
C THR A 314 -21.19 -17.95 -23.87
N PRO A 315 -22.18 -17.57 -24.69
CA PRO A 315 -23.44 -17.05 -24.16
C PRO A 315 -24.01 -18.01 -23.08
N GLY A 316 -24.04 -17.58 -21.80
CA GLY A 316 -24.51 -18.38 -20.65
C GLY A 316 -23.54 -18.56 -19.47
N GLU A 317 -22.29 -18.11 -19.58
CA GLU A 317 -21.30 -18.09 -18.46
C GLU A 317 -21.52 -16.84 -17.55
N LEU A 318 -21.03 -16.86 -16.30
CA LEU A 318 -21.18 -15.79 -15.27
C LEU A 318 -20.13 -14.65 -15.35
N GLU A 319 -20.46 -13.47 -15.86
CA GLU A 319 -19.47 -12.39 -15.95
C GLU A 319 -19.09 -11.83 -14.55
N LEU A 320 -17.87 -11.31 -14.42
CA LEU A 320 -17.38 -10.54 -13.24
C LEU A 320 -18.35 -9.42 -12.78
N LYS A 321 -19.32 -9.04 -13.61
CA LYS A 321 -20.27 -7.97 -13.31
C LYS A 321 -21.56 -8.49 -12.64
N ASP A 322 -21.90 -9.77 -12.80
CA ASP A 322 -23.26 -10.29 -12.56
C ASP A 322 -23.69 -10.17 -11.09
N LEU A 323 -22.78 -10.41 -10.14
CA LEU A 323 -23.08 -10.25 -8.70
C LEU A 323 -23.50 -8.82 -8.34
N SER A 324 -22.69 -7.83 -8.72
CA SER A 324 -22.95 -6.43 -8.39
C SER A 324 -24.11 -5.87 -9.21
N TRP A 325 -24.32 -6.32 -10.44
CA TRP A 325 -25.49 -5.95 -11.24
C TRP A 325 -26.79 -6.48 -10.65
N ASN A 326 -26.85 -7.75 -10.24
CA ASN A 326 -28.08 -8.27 -9.62
C ASN A 326 -28.46 -7.47 -8.36
N VAL A 327 -27.48 -7.11 -7.53
CA VAL A 327 -27.73 -6.25 -6.37
C VAL A 327 -28.20 -4.85 -6.78
N LEU A 328 -27.56 -4.23 -7.78
CA LEU A 328 -28.01 -2.92 -8.28
C LEU A 328 -29.43 -2.97 -8.85
N GLU A 329 -29.74 -3.98 -9.66
CA GLU A 329 -31.08 -4.21 -10.21
C GLU A 329 -32.12 -4.45 -9.11
N HIS A 330 -31.74 -5.17 -8.05
CA HIS A 330 -32.57 -5.34 -6.86
C HIS A 330 -32.86 -4.00 -6.17
N ILE A 331 -31.84 -3.14 -5.99
CA ILE A 331 -32.01 -1.81 -5.41
C ILE A 331 -32.95 -0.96 -6.28
N GLU A 332 -32.72 -0.92 -7.59
CA GLU A 332 -33.54 -0.11 -8.51
C GLU A 332 -35.00 -0.57 -8.54
N ALA A 333 -35.23 -1.89 -8.50
CA ALA A 333 -36.57 -2.47 -8.53
C ALA A 333 -37.36 -2.26 -7.23
N ASN A 334 -36.70 -2.32 -6.07
CA ASN A 334 -37.36 -2.34 -4.76
C ASN A 334 -37.26 -1.02 -4.00
N TYR A 335 -36.19 -0.26 -4.22
CA TYR A 335 -35.81 0.91 -3.41
C TYR A 335 -35.49 2.16 -4.24
N GLY A 336 -35.69 2.14 -5.57
CA GLY A 336 -35.32 3.25 -6.48
C GLY A 336 -35.91 4.63 -6.14
N ASP A 337 -37.02 4.67 -5.40
CA ASP A 337 -37.64 5.92 -4.91
C ASP A 337 -36.84 6.61 -3.79
N CYS A 338 -35.98 5.87 -3.09
CA CYS A 338 -35.18 6.37 -1.97
C CYS A 338 -33.68 6.17 -2.15
N ALA A 339 -33.24 5.11 -2.82
CA ALA A 339 -31.83 4.79 -3.06
C ALA A 339 -31.57 4.79 -4.58
N SER A 340 -30.73 5.73 -5.05
CA SER A 340 -30.46 5.90 -6.48
C SER A 340 -28.98 6.16 -6.77
N VAL A 341 -28.60 6.02 -8.05
CA VAL A 341 -27.21 6.17 -8.51
C VAL A 341 -27.13 7.16 -9.67
N LEU A 342 -26.14 8.05 -9.61
CA LEU A 342 -25.71 8.87 -10.74
C LEU A 342 -24.43 8.27 -11.34
N PHE A 343 -24.56 7.58 -12.47
CA PHE A 343 -23.41 7.04 -13.23
C PHE A 343 -22.73 8.11 -14.08
N GLY A 344 -21.50 7.84 -14.53
CA GLY A 344 -20.69 8.81 -15.26
C GLY A 344 -20.46 10.11 -14.48
N THR A 345 -20.55 10.06 -13.15
CA THR A 345 -20.58 11.22 -12.26
C THR A 345 -19.51 11.04 -11.19
N LYS A 346 -18.48 11.89 -11.23
CA LYS A 346 -17.32 11.82 -10.33
C LYS A 346 -17.45 12.82 -9.20
N GLY A 347 -17.37 12.38 -7.94
CA GLY A 347 -17.23 13.29 -6.79
C GLY A 347 -15.93 14.08 -6.87
N VAL A 348 -15.97 15.40 -6.68
CA VAL A 348 -14.82 16.30 -6.85
C VAL A 348 -14.53 17.20 -5.65
N GLN A 349 -15.51 17.56 -4.82
CA GLN A 349 -15.28 18.35 -3.60
C GLN A 349 -16.30 17.98 -2.52
N LEU A 350 -15.94 18.11 -1.25
CA LEU A 350 -16.89 18.07 -0.13
C LEU A 350 -17.37 19.48 0.20
N VAL A 351 -18.62 19.59 0.63
CA VAL A 351 -19.21 20.84 1.13
C VAL A 351 -19.13 20.82 2.65
N GLN A 352 -18.54 21.86 3.24
CA GLN A 352 -18.39 22.00 4.69
C GLN A 352 -19.04 23.29 5.20
N ASP A 353 -19.64 23.21 6.38
CA ASP A 353 -20.16 24.33 7.15
C ASP A 353 -19.66 24.19 8.60
N ASP A 354 -18.91 25.18 9.09
CA ASP A 354 -18.27 25.16 10.42
C ASP A 354 -17.56 23.84 10.78
N GLY A 355 -16.87 23.24 9.79
CA GLY A 355 -16.13 21.98 9.93
C GLY A 355 -16.96 20.70 9.76
N LYS A 356 -18.30 20.80 9.77
CA LYS A 356 -19.20 19.68 9.45
C LYS A 356 -19.29 19.48 7.94
N VAL A 357 -19.17 18.24 7.48
CA VAL A 357 -19.47 17.88 6.09
C VAL A 357 -20.98 17.77 5.90
N THR A 358 -21.52 18.59 5.00
CA THR A 358 -22.96 18.74 4.75
C THR A 358 -23.38 18.28 3.37
N GLY A 359 -22.44 17.86 2.52
CA GLY A 359 -22.72 17.40 1.17
C GLY A 359 -21.45 17.23 0.34
N LEU A 360 -21.64 17.03 -0.96
CA LEU A 360 -20.56 16.94 -1.94
C LEU A 360 -20.94 17.62 -3.26
N ILE A 361 -19.93 18.02 -4.01
CA ILE A 361 -20.03 18.44 -5.40
C ILE A 361 -19.45 17.32 -6.26
N ALA A 362 -20.19 16.94 -7.30
CA ALA A 362 -19.79 15.97 -8.31
C ALA A 362 -19.79 16.61 -9.69
N LYS A 363 -19.08 16.00 -10.63
CA LYS A 363 -18.99 16.42 -12.02
C LYS A 363 -19.43 15.29 -12.93
N ASP A 364 -20.43 15.53 -13.77
CA ASP A 364 -20.89 14.55 -14.75
C ASP A 364 -19.95 14.42 -15.96
N SER A 365 -20.26 13.49 -16.85
CA SER A 365 -19.48 13.23 -18.06
C SER A 365 -19.46 14.38 -19.07
N ASP A 366 -20.46 15.27 -19.00
CA ASP A 366 -20.56 16.47 -19.84
C ASP A 366 -19.79 17.66 -19.24
N GLY A 367 -19.30 17.49 -18.00
CA GLY A 367 -18.51 18.46 -17.26
C GLY A 367 -19.33 19.43 -16.42
N ALA A 368 -20.64 19.21 -16.23
CA ALA A 368 -21.48 20.03 -15.38
C ALA A 368 -21.33 19.64 -13.90
N TYR A 369 -21.41 20.63 -13.01
CA TYR A 369 -21.32 20.43 -11.57
C TYR A 369 -22.70 20.18 -10.94
N ILE A 370 -22.78 19.13 -10.14
CA ILE A 370 -23.97 18.70 -9.41
C ILE A 370 -23.67 18.81 -7.91
N LYS A 371 -24.56 19.45 -7.15
CA LYS A 371 -24.48 19.53 -5.69
C LYS A 371 -25.42 18.51 -5.06
N ILE A 372 -24.94 17.77 -4.06
CA ILE A 372 -25.74 16.83 -3.27
C ILE A 372 -25.61 17.23 -1.80
N ASN A 373 -26.66 17.80 -1.24
CA ASN A 373 -26.76 18.08 0.19
C ASN A 373 -27.14 16.78 0.92
N ALA A 374 -26.43 16.44 1.99
CA ALA A 374 -26.61 15.21 2.75
C ALA A 374 -26.74 15.51 4.24
N SER A 375 -27.96 15.38 4.78
CA SER A 375 -28.26 15.80 6.16
C SER A 375 -27.64 14.92 7.25
N LYS A 376 -27.41 13.62 6.98
CA LYS A 376 -26.79 12.66 7.90
C LYS A 376 -25.29 12.45 7.64
N GLY A 377 -24.84 12.70 6.41
CA GLY A 377 -23.44 12.79 6.02
C GLY A 377 -23.10 12.20 4.66
N VAL A 378 -21.80 12.27 4.32
CA VAL A 378 -21.20 11.73 3.11
C VAL A 378 -20.35 10.51 3.43
N VAL A 379 -20.54 9.43 2.67
CA VAL A 379 -19.76 8.19 2.74
C VAL A 379 -18.74 8.16 1.60
N LEU A 380 -17.46 8.12 1.96
CA LEU A 380 -16.35 7.92 1.03
C LEU A 380 -16.11 6.41 0.85
N ALA A 381 -16.48 5.87 -0.31
CA ALA A 381 -16.32 4.46 -0.70
C ALA A 381 -15.67 4.32 -2.09
N GLY A 382 -14.84 5.30 -2.48
CA GLY A 382 -14.23 5.40 -3.81
C GLY A 382 -13.07 4.42 -4.07
N GLY A 383 -12.74 3.58 -3.09
CA GLY A 383 -11.66 2.62 -3.17
C GLY A 383 -10.29 3.24 -2.86
N GLY A 384 -9.25 2.60 -3.40
CA GLY A 384 -7.85 2.95 -3.16
C GLY A 384 -7.29 4.02 -4.10
N PHE A 385 -5.97 4.10 -4.16
CA PHE A 385 -5.22 5.13 -4.91
C PHE A 385 -4.15 4.57 -5.86
N GLY A 386 -4.19 3.26 -6.16
CA GLY A 386 -3.25 2.55 -7.03
C GLY A 386 -2.94 3.21 -8.39
N GLY A 387 -3.92 3.88 -8.98
CA GLY A 387 -3.80 4.59 -10.27
C GLY A 387 -3.14 5.97 -10.18
N ASN A 388 -2.84 6.47 -8.98
CA ASN A 388 -2.24 7.79 -8.78
C ASN A 388 -0.80 7.65 -8.29
N LYS A 389 0.14 7.75 -9.23
CA LYS A 389 1.58 7.58 -8.97
C LYS A 389 2.12 8.50 -7.87
N GLU A 390 1.69 9.77 -7.84
CA GLU A 390 2.14 10.71 -6.80
C GLU A 390 1.66 10.27 -5.42
N MET A 391 0.42 9.81 -5.30
CA MET A 391 -0.09 9.23 -4.05
C MET A 391 0.62 7.93 -3.68
N MET A 392 0.96 7.06 -4.64
CA MET A 392 1.75 5.85 -4.37
C MET A 392 3.13 6.19 -3.80
N GLU A 393 3.80 7.20 -4.38
CA GLU A 393 5.13 7.64 -3.93
C GLU A 393 5.08 8.28 -2.54
N ASP A 394 4.06 9.10 -2.27
CA ASP A 394 3.87 9.79 -0.98
C ASP A 394 3.38 8.87 0.15
N LEU A 395 2.37 8.03 -0.13
CA LEU A 395 1.69 7.22 0.89
C LEU A 395 2.30 5.84 1.12
N LEU A 396 3.12 5.33 0.18
CA LEU A 396 3.80 4.03 0.32
C LEU A 396 5.34 4.16 0.28
N PRO A 397 5.94 5.02 1.11
CA PRO A 397 7.37 5.32 1.02
C PRO A 397 8.24 4.09 1.30
N ASN A 398 7.80 3.17 2.17
CA ASN A 398 8.52 1.93 2.45
C ASN A 398 8.61 1.04 1.21
N ILE A 399 7.55 1.00 0.40
CA ILE A 399 7.51 0.16 -0.78
C ILE A 399 8.26 0.82 -1.94
N SER A 400 8.09 2.12 -2.14
CA SER A 400 8.84 2.90 -3.13
C SER A 400 10.36 2.77 -2.98
N ARG A 401 10.86 2.62 -1.74
CA ARG A 401 12.29 2.41 -1.45
C ARG A 401 12.81 1.01 -1.76
N MET A 402 11.93 0.03 -2.02
CA MET A 402 12.34 -1.33 -2.39
C MET A 402 12.69 -1.45 -3.88
N PHE A 403 12.13 -0.61 -4.75
CA PHE A 403 12.38 -0.67 -6.19
C PHE A 403 13.80 -0.19 -6.54
N THR A 404 14.48 -0.86 -7.48
CA THR A 404 15.69 -0.32 -8.11
C THR A 404 15.33 0.76 -9.14
N ALA A 405 16.32 1.46 -9.68
CA ALA A 405 16.09 2.54 -10.65
C ALA A 405 15.45 2.04 -11.97
N GLU A 406 15.58 0.75 -12.27
CA GLU A 406 15.07 0.10 -13.48
C GLU A 406 13.69 -0.56 -13.28
N GLU A 407 13.24 -0.69 -12.03
CA GLU A 407 11.95 -1.29 -11.71
C GLU A 407 10.88 -0.21 -11.54
N THR A 408 9.62 -0.54 -11.88
CA THR A 408 8.52 0.42 -11.77
C THR A 408 7.37 -0.12 -10.96
N PHE A 409 6.81 0.77 -10.17
CA PHE A 409 5.56 0.61 -9.46
C PHE A 409 4.38 0.41 -10.44
N ASN A 410 3.60 -0.68 -10.32
CA ASN A 410 2.40 -0.91 -11.15
C ASN A 410 1.20 -1.35 -10.30
N ALA A 411 0.01 -0.81 -10.62
CA ALA A 411 -1.28 -1.20 -10.05
C ALA A 411 -2.35 -1.23 -11.17
N PRO A 412 -2.85 -2.40 -11.60
CA PRO A 412 -3.55 -2.53 -12.87
C PRO A 412 -4.99 -2.01 -12.90
N PHE A 413 -5.60 -1.70 -11.75
CA PHE A 413 -7.03 -1.31 -11.68
C PHE A 413 -7.30 0.19 -11.55
N GLY A 414 -6.26 1.04 -11.62
CA GLY A 414 -6.40 2.46 -11.97
C GLY A 414 -7.23 3.36 -11.03
N ARG A 415 -7.42 2.99 -9.76
CA ARG A 415 -8.15 3.82 -8.78
C ARG A 415 -7.33 5.06 -8.43
N ASP A 416 -7.84 6.26 -8.71
CA ASP A 416 -7.04 7.50 -8.70
C ASP A 416 -6.96 8.21 -7.33
N GLY A 417 -7.60 7.66 -6.30
CA GLY A 417 -7.57 8.21 -4.95
C GLY A 417 -8.47 9.43 -4.73
N SER A 418 -9.38 9.77 -5.65
CA SER A 418 -10.22 10.99 -5.54
C SER A 418 -11.01 11.09 -4.23
N ALA A 419 -11.56 9.98 -3.74
CA ALA A 419 -12.28 9.96 -2.46
C ALA A 419 -11.36 10.26 -1.27
N ILE A 420 -10.12 9.74 -1.31
CA ILE A 420 -9.09 10.03 -0.30
C ILE A 420 -8.65 11.49 -0.36
N GLN A 421 -8.45 12.04 -1.56
CA GLN A 421 -8.14 13.46 -1.73
C GLN A 421 -9.20 14.34 -1.07
N MET A 422 -10.49 14.12 -1.41
CA MET A 422 -11.61 14.84 -0.82
C MET A 422 -11.66 14.77 0.70
N GLY A 423 -11.49 13.58 1.29
CA GLY A 423 -11.50 13.45 2.75
C GLY A 423 -10.29 14.13 3.42
N VAL A 424 -9.12 14.12 2.79
CA VAL A 424 -7.93 14.84 3.29
C VAL A 424 -8.15 16.35 3.24
N TRP A 425 -8.74 16.87 2.16
CA TRP A 425 -9.07 18.29 2.04
C TRP A 425 -10.09 18.75 3.09
N ALA A 426 -10.98 17.85 3.53
CA ALA A 426 -11.91 18.10 4.62
C ALA A 426 -11.31 17.98 6.03
N GLY A 427 -10.00 17.70 6.14
CA GLY A 427 -9.27 17.58 7.41
C GLY A 427 -9.11 16.14 7.92
N GLY A 428 -9.52 15.14 7.13
CA GLY A 428 -9.47 13.73 7.52
C GLY A 428 -8.04 13.20 7.63
N ARG A 429 -7.78 12.46 8.72
CA ARG A 429 -6.50 11.84 9.02
C ARG A 429 -6.37 10.46 8.39
N LEU A 430 -5.32 10.28 7.59
CA LEU A 430 -4.95 8.96 7.06
C LEU A 430 -4.19 8.15 8.12
N GLU A 431 -4.27 6.83 8.01
CA GLU A 431 -3.40 5.95 8.79
C GLU A 431 -1.93 6.13 8.41
N GLY A 432 -1.01 5.84 9.34
CA GLY A 432 0.41 6.14 9.14
C GLY A 432 1.12 5.20 8.16
N GLU A 433 0.80 3.90 8.20
CA GLU A 433 1.35 2.90 7.29
C GLU A 433 0.19 2.23 6.55
N ILE A 434 0.05 2.52 5.26
CA ILE A 434 -1.00 1.94 4.44
C ILE A 434 -0.54 0.59 3.89
N SER A 435 -1.32 -0.45 4.17
CA SER A 435 -1.16 -1.77 3.58
C SER A 435 -1.52 -1.81 2.10
N THR A 436 -0.98 -2.78 1.40
CA THR A 436 -1.33 -3.13 0.03
C THR A 436 -1.81 -4.59 -0.06
N MET A 437 -2.06 -5.07 -1.27
CA MET A 437 -2.23 -6.48 -1.57
C MET A 437 -1.31 -6.87 -2.72
N ASN A 438 -0.49 -7.89 -2.50
CA ASN A 438 0.52 -8.48 -3.40
C ASN A 438 1.71 -7.56 -3.74
N PHE A 439 1.98 -6.54 -2.94
CA PHE A 439 2.80 -5.43 -3.40
C PHE A 439 4.09 -5.19 -2.63
N ASP A 440 4.14 -5.53 -1.33
CA ASP A 440 5.35 -5.50 -0.53
C ASP A 440 6.04 -6.88 -0.40
N SER A 441 5.49 -7.89 -1.07
CA SER A 441 6.05 -9.23 -1.25
C SER A 441 6.58 -9.46 -2.66
N MET A 442 7.69 -10.18 -2.80
CA MET A 442 8.06 -10.76 -4.09
C MET A 442 7.11 -11.87 -4.50
N THR A 443 6.84 -11.99 -5.80
CA THR A 443 6.23 -13.20 -6.34
C THR A 443 7.15 -14.38 -6.05
N VAL A 444 6.68 -15.32 -5.23
CA VAL A 444 7.40 -16.56 -4.91
C VAL A 444 7.00 -17.69 -5.87
N PRO A 445 7.88 -18.68 -6.12
CA PRO A 445 7.61 -19.75 -7.09
C PRO A 445 6.49 -20.68 -6.64
N ASP A 446 5.75 -21.20 -7.61
CA ASP A 446 4.76 -22.30 -7.51
C ASP A 446 3.57 -22.09 -6.56
N TYR A 447 3.61 -21.12 -5.64
CA TYR A 447 2.61 -20.85 -4.62
C TYR A 447 2.24 -22.06 -3.73
N ILE A 448 3.13 -23.05 -3.64
CA ILE A 448 2.95 -24.27 -2.84
C ILE A 448 3.81 -24.20 -1.57
N PRO A 449 3.25 -24.39 -0.37
CA PRO A 449 4.05 -24.61 0.82
C PRO A 449 4.62 -26.04 0.80
N GLY A 450 5.94 -26.18 0.94
CA GLY A 450 6.54 -27.51 1.05
C GLY A 450 7.82 -27.79 0.28
N PRO A 451 7.99 -27.42 -1.00
CA PRO A 451 9.26 -27.63 -1.68
C PRO A 451 10.42 -27.01 -0.90
N LEU A 452 11.60 -27.61 -1.06
CA LEU A 452 12.84 -27.01 -0.61
C LEU A 452 13.14 -25.81 -1.51
N TRP A 453 13.41 -24.64 -0.94
CA TRP A 453 13.87 -23.49 -1.72
C TRP A 453 15.35 -23.24 -1.49
N VAL A 454 16.06 -23.06 -2.60
CA VAL A 454 17.45 -22.60 -2.58
C VAL A 454 17.64 -21.36 -3.46
N ASP A 455 18.64 -20.57 -3.11
CA ASP A 455 19.06 -19.40 -3.89
C ASP A 455 19.95 -19.78 -5.10
N GLU A 456 20.44 -18.77 -5.82
CA GLU A 456 21.38 -18.92 -6.95
C GLU A 456 22.71 -19.61 -6.61
N LYS A 457 22.99 -19.85 -5.32
CA LYS A 457 24.19 -20.55 -4.84
C LYS A 457 23.88 -21.96 -4.33
N GLY A 458 22.64 -22.41 -4.44
CA GLY A 458 22.21 -23.71 -3.94
C GLY A 458 22.04 -23.75 -2.42
N GLN A 459 21.87 -22.60 -1.75
CA GLN A 459 21.72 -22.52 -0.29
C GLN A 459 20.27 -22.20 0.11
N ARG A 460 19.79 -22.83 1.19
CA ARG A 460 18.54 -22.41 1.86
C ARG A 460 18.70 -21.02 2.46
N PHE A 461 17.60 -20.28 2.55
CA PHE A 461 17.63 -18.89 3.03
C PHE A 461 16.42 -18.47 3.88
N GLN A 462 15.34 -19.26 3.92
CA GLN A 462 14.17 -18.96 4.73
C GLN A 462 13.31 -20.21 5.02
N ASN A 463 12.27 -20.02 5.84
CA ASN A 463 11.17 -20.96 6.00
C ASN A 463 10.21 -20.83 4.82
N GLU A 464 10.17 -21.82 3.94
CA GLU A 464 9.36 -21.79 2.71
C GLU A 464 7.85 -21.91 2.96
N ALA A 465 7.44 -22.27 4.17
CA ALA A 465 6.04 -22.40 4.59
C ALA A 465 5.69 -21.46 5.76
N PHE A 466 6.40 -20.33 5.91
CA PHE A 466 6.20 -19.42 7.04
C PHE A 466 4.77 -18.91 7.12
N ALA A 467 4.19 -18.54 5.98
CA ALA A 467 2.83 -18.03 5.87
C ALA A 467 2.39 -18.08 4.40
N GLY A 468 1.22 -17.54 4.10
CA GLY A 468 0.74 -17.35 2.74
C GLY A 468 1.69 -16.52 1.86
N PRO A 469 1.49 -16.55 0.53
CA PRO A 469 2.31 -15.86 -0.46
C PRO A 469 2.60 -14.39 -0.13
N GLU A 470 1.64 -13.67 0.45
CA GLU A 470 1.79 -12.24 0.73
C GLU A 470 2.80 -11.93 1.81
N ILE A 471 3.18 -12.85 2.70
CA ILE A 471 4.25 -12.59 3.69
C ILE A 471 5.55 -13.29 3.31
N ASN A 472 5.44 -14.47 2.71
CA ASN A 472 6.58 -15.36 2.48
C ASN A 472 7.63 -14.72 1.55
N GLY A 473 7.23 -13.75 0.72
CA GLY A 473 8.11 -12.97 -0.16
C GLY A 473 8.77 -11.73 0.47
N PHE A 474 8.45 -11.34 1.71
CA PHE A 474 8.91 -10.08 2.31
C PHE A 474 10.41 -9.97 2.49
N PHE A 475 11.03 -11.03 3.00
CA PHE A 475 12.47 -11.04 3.26
C PHE A 475 13.23 -10.79 1.95
N LEU A 476 12.84 -11.49 0.89
CA LEU A 476 13.44 -11.38 -0.42
C LEU A 476 13.20 -10.02 -1.06
N ALA A 477 12.00 -9.44 -0.91
CA ALA A 477 11.69 -8.11 -1.42
C ALA A 477 12.67 -7.04 -0.89
N ARG A 478 13.27 -7.28 0.28
CA ARG A 478 14.18 -6.36 0.99
C ARG A 478 15.65 -6.78 0.94
N ALA A 479 15.97 -7.86 0.23
CA ALA A 479 17.33 -8.42 0.11
C ALA A 479 17.83 -8.38 -1.34
N LYS A 480 19.06 -8.89 -1.57
CA LYS A 480 19.56 -9.09 -2.94
C LYS A 480 18.67 -10.13 -3.63
N ARG A 481 18.03 -9.74 -4.72
CA ARG A 481 17.14 -10.60 -5.51
C ARG A 481 17.96 -11.41 -6.51
N GLY A 482 17.74 -12.72 -6.52
CA GLY A 482 18.32 -13.68 -7.44
C GLY A 482 17.29 -14.76 -7.75
N ASN A 483 17.68 -15.79 -8.52
CA ASN A 483 16.80 -16.90 -8.78
C ASN A 483 16.42 -17.62 -7.48
N ILE A 484 15.15 -18.04 -7.40
CA ILE A 484 14.64 -18.96 -6.39
C ILE A 484 14.40 -20.29 -7.11
N ILE A 485 14.89 -21.37 -6.52
CA ILE A 485 14.79 -22.70 -7.10
C ILE A 485 13.97 -23.58 -6.16
N SER A 486 12.76 -23.97 -6.60
CA SER A 486 11.97 -24.99 -5.92
C SER A 486 12.51 -26.36 -6.27
N VAL A 487 12.80 -27.19 -5.27
CA VAL A 487 13.31 -28.56 -5.46
C VAL A 487 12.29 -29.57 -4.94
N TYR A 488 12.02 -30.57 -5.77
CA TYR A 488 11.09 -31.66 -5.50
C TYR A 488 11.77 -33.01 -5.83
N ASP A 489 11.15 -34.09 -5.39
CA ASP A 489 11.52 -35.45 -5.77
C ASP A 489 10.33 -36.18 -6.40
N SER A 490 10.47 -37.47 -6.67
CA SER A 490 9.43 -38.29 -7.31
C SER A 490 8.12 -38.41 -6.53
N THR A 491 8.07 -37.95 -5.27
CA THR A 491 6.85 -37.95 -4.45
C THR A 491 5.99 -36.70 -4.63
N TYR A 492 6.31 -35.84 -5.60
CA TYR A 492 5.65 -34.55 -5.87
C TYR A 492 4.12 -34.62 -5.89
N GLU A 493 3.51 -35.74 -6.33
CA GLU A 493 2.06 -35.89 -6.39
C GLU A 493 1.37 -35.72 -5.03
N THR A 494 2.06 -36.04 -3.94
CA THR A 494 1.57 -35.79 -2.57
C THR A 494 2.02 -34.44 -2.04
N GLN A 495 3.21 -33.96 -2.44
CA GLN A 495 3.76 -32.70 -1.98
C GLN A 495 2.90 -31.51 -2.42
N ILE A 496 2.41 -31.52 -3.67
CA ILE A 496 1.58 -30.44 -4.22
C ILE A 496 0.17 -30.36 -3.62
N LEU A 497 -0.28 -31.42 -2.93
CA LEU A 497 -1.59 -31.44 -2.29
C LEU A 497 -1.57 -30.85 -0.87
N ARG A 498 -0.38 -30.60 -0.31
CA ARG A 498 -0.23 -30.01 1.01
C ARG A 498 -0.43 -28.50 0.93
N GLY A 499 -1.27 -27.97 1.82
CA GLY A 499 -1.48 -26.54 1.89
C GLY A 499 -2.35 -26.09 3.04
N PHE A 500 -2.60 -24.79 3.06
CA PHE A 500 -3.53 -24.14 3.97
C PHE A 500 -4.35 -23.12 3.17
N PRO A 501 -5.60 -22.79 3.58
CA PRO A 501 -6.43 -21.82 2.87
C PRO A 501 -5.83 -20.41 2.95
N SER A 502 -5.09 -20.00 1.92
CA SER A 502 -4.45 -18.68 1.84
C SER A 502 -4.74 -18.02 0.51
N HIS A 503 -4.81 -16.69 0.50
CA HIS A 503 -4.94 -15.94 -0.73
C HIS A 503 -3.69 -16.13 -1.61
N GLN A 504 -3.92 -16.30 -2.91
CA GLN A 504 -2.94 -16.77 -3.91
C GLN A 504 -2.29 -18.13 -3.62
N GLY A 505 -2.79 -18.91 -2.66
CA GLY A 505 -2.29 -20.26 -2.40
C GLY A 505 -2.59 -21.20 -3.58
N PHE A 506 -1.80 -22.25 -3.72
CA PHE A 506 -2.08 -23.30 -4.69
C PHE A 506 -3.39 -24.04 -4.37
N GLU A 507 -4.35 -23.97 -5.29
CA GLU A 507 -5.71 -24.52 -5.15
C GLU A 507 -5.73 -26.05 -5.34
N TYR A 508 -5.20 -26.76 -4.34
CA TYR A 508 -5.10 -28.21 -4.33
C TYR A 508 -6.47 -28.92 -4.34
N ASP A 509 -7.57 -28.20 -4.04
CA ASP A 509 -8.94 -28.71 -4.13
C ASP A 509 -9.45 -28.75 -5.58
N MET A 510 -8.79 -28.05 -6.51
CA MET A 510 -9.16 -28.02 -7.92
C MET A 510 -8.41 -29.07 -8.75
N PRO A 511 -9.10 -30.10 -9.28
CA PRO A 511 -8.43 -31.16 -10.06
C PRO A 511 -7.71 -30.62 -11.31
N ALA A 512 -8.27 -29.62 -11.98
CA ALA A 512 -7.65 -29.04 -13.17
C ALA A 512 -6.32 -28.33 -12.83
N THR A 513 -6.26 -27.62 -11.70
CA THR A 513 -5.05 -26.95 -11.21
C THR A 513 -3.98 -27.97 -10.82
N VAL A 514 -4.37 -29.05 -10.12
CA VAL A 514 -3.48 -30.17 -9.77
C VAL A 514 -2.91 -30.86 -11.00
N GLU A 515 -3.74 -31.20 -11.99
CA GLU A 515 -3.28 -31.87 -13.21
C GLU A 515 -2.39 -30.95 -14.08
N ALA A 516 -2.68 -29.64 -14.12
CA ALA A 516 -1.81 -28.67 -14.78
C ALA A 516 -0.42 -28.61 -14.12
N MET A 517 -0.36 -28.69 -12.78
CA MET A 517 0.90 -28.74 -12.06
C MET A 517 1.67 -30.04 -12.34
N LYS A 518 1.01 -31.21 -12.32
CA LYS A 518 1.61 -32.50 -12.70
C LYS A 518 2.18 -32.51 -14.12
N ALA A 519 1.52 -31.81 -15.05
CA ALA A 519 2.00 -31.69 -16.42
C ALA A 519 3.38 -31.01 -16.50
N ASN A 520 3.70 -30.06 -15.59
CA ASN A 520 5.03 -29.45 -15.53
C ASN A 520 6.11 -30.48 -15.17
N PHE A 521 5.87 -31.36 -14.20
CA PHE A 521 6.80 -32.44 -13.83
C PHE A 521 7.01 -33.42 -14.99
N THR A 522 5.93 -33.80 -15.70
CA THR A 522 6.01 -34.67 -16.87
C THR A 522 6.80 -34.04 -18.01
N ALA A 523 6.58 -32.74 -18.26
CA ALA A 523 7.32 -31.98 -19.26
C ALA A 523 8.81 -31.86 -18.89
N ALA A 524 9.12 -31.61 -17.61
CA ALA A 524 10.48 -31.56 -17.09
C ALA A 524 11.23 -32.89 -17.30
N GLN A 525 10.58 -34.01 -16.98
CA GLN A 525 11.15 -35.35 -17.19
C GLN A 525 11.46 -35.62 -18.67
N SER A 526 10.60 -35.15 -19.56
CA SER A 526 10.82 -35.27 -21.01
C SER A 526 11.95 -34.37 -21.52
N ALA A 527 12.15 -33.19 -20.92
CA ALA A 527 13.14 -32.20 -21.34
C ALA A 527 14.53 -32.41 -20.73
N GLY A 528 14.63 -32.98 -19.53
CA GLY A 528 15.89 -33.19 -18.81
C GLY A 528 16.69 -31.89 -18.66
N ALA A 529 17.95 -31.92 -19.09
CA ALA A 529 18.86 -30.77 -19.03
C ALA A 529 18.40 -29.54 -19.83
N ALA A 530 17.57 -29.73 -20.86
CA ALA A 530 17.08 -28.62 -21.67
C ALA A 530 16.04 -27.77 -20.91
N GLY A 531 15.34 -28.38 -19.94
CA GLY A 531 14.25 -27.78 -19.19
C GLY A 531 13.00 -27.48 -20.03
N ALA A 532 11.87 -27.26 -19.34
CA ALA A 532 10.59 -26.85 -19.92
C ALA A 532 9.95 -25.79 -19.03
N ASN A 533 9.80 -24.55 -19.51
CA ASN A 533 9.25 -23.42 -18.75
C ASN A 533 9.92 -23.23 -17.37
N GLY A 534 11.25 -23.35 -17.30
CA GLY A 534 12.02 -23.25 -16.05
C GLY A 534 12.04 -24.53 -15.21
N TRP A 535 11.31 -25.59 -15.60
CA TRP A 535 11.33 -26.88 -14.93
C TRP A 535 12.38 -27.82 -15.50
N TYR A 536 13.14 -28.48 -14.63
CA TYR A 536 14.22 -29.41 -14.96
C TYR A 536 14.01 -30.73 -14.22
N CYS A 537 14.55 -31.82 -14.77
CA CYS A 537 14.49 -33.14 -14.16
C CYS A 537 15.83 -33.87 -14.37
N ALA A 538 16.33 -34.57 -13.35
CA ALA A 538 17.53 -35.40 -13.41
C ALA A 538 17.38 -36.66 -12.54
N ASP A 539 18.22 -37.66 -12.78
CA ASP A 539 18.20 -38.90 -11.99
C ASP A 539 18.98 -38.75 -10.66
N THR A 540 19.89 -37.77 -10.58
CA THR A 540 20.72 -37.48 -9.40
C THR A 540 20.71 -35.99 -9.03
N ILE A 541 21.01 -35.67 -7.77
CA ILE A 541 21.08 -34.28 -7.29
C ILE A 541 22.26 -33.54 -7.93
N GLU A 542 23.37 -34.23 -8.17
CA GLU A 542 24.56 -33.69 -8.85
C GLU A 542 24.24 -33.27 -10.29
N GLU A 543 23.56 -34.13 -11.05
CA GLU A 543 23.10 -33.78 -12.41
C GLU A 543 22.10 -32.63 -12.38
N LEU A 544 21.17 -32.63 -11.42
CA LEU A 544 20.21 -31.55 -11.28
C LEU A 544 20.92 -30.21 -11.03
N ALA A 545 21.95 -30.18 -10.17
CA ALA A 545 22.76 -28.99 -9.90
C ALA A 545 23.39 -28.41 -11.18
N GLN A 546 23.92 -29.28 -12.03
CA GLN A 546 24.49 -28.91 -13.31
C GLN A 546 23.44 -28.32 -14.27
N TYR A 547 22.21 -28.86 -14.26
CA TYR A 547 21.13 -28.42 -15.15
C TYR A 547 20.61 -27.02 -14.78
N ILE A 548 20.48 -26.74 -13.48
CA ILE A 548 19.99 -25.45 -12.98
C ILE A 548 21.10 -24.41 -12.79
N GLY A 549 22.36 -24.80 -12.96
CA GLY A 549 23.51 -23.89 -12.95
C GLY A 549 23.94 -23.38 -11.57
N VAL A 550 23.74 -24.17 -10.51
CA VAL A 550 24.21 -23.87 -9.15
C VAL A 550 25.53 -24.58 -8.84
N ASP A 551 26.19 -24.19 -7.75
CA ASP A 551 27.38 -24.91 -7.26
C ASP A 551 26.98 -26.31 -6.77
N GLU A 552 27.51 -27.34 -7.42
CA GLU A 552 27.17 -28.74 -7.17
C GLU A 552 27.44 -29.15 -5.71
N ALA A 553 28.61 -28.79 -5.17
CA ALA A 553 29.00 -29.18 -3.82
C ALA A 553 28.10 -28.53 -2.77
N ALA A 554 27.86 -27.23 -2.87
CA ALA A 554 26.98 -26.51 -1.94
C ALA A 554 25.52 -26.99 -2.03
N PHE A 555 25.03 -27.29 -3.23
CA PHE A 555 23.66 -27.78 -3.42
C PHE A 555 23.46 -29.17 -2.85
N VAL A 556 24.37 -30.11 -3.12
CA VAL A 556 24.33 -31.47 -2.56
C VAL A 556 24.41 -31.45 -1.03
N GLU A 557 25.26 -30.60 -0.44
CA GLU A 557 25.35 -30.42 1.00
C GLU A 557 24.02 -29.89 1.58
N THR A 558 23.44 -28.87 0.94
CA THR A 558 22.14 -28.30 1.35
C THR A 558 21.02 -29.34 1.32
N VAL A 559 20.90 -30.11 0.23
CA VAL A 559 19.87 -31.16 0.10
C VAL A 559 20.08 -32.25 1.15
N SER A 560 21.32 -32.68 1.36
CA SER A 560 21.65 -33.71 2.36
C SER A 560 21.30 -33.26 3.77
N HIS A 561 21.70 -32.03 4.16
CA HIS A 561 21.39 -31.47 5.46
C HIS A 561 19.88 -31.29 5.67
N TYR A 562 19.16 -30.80 4.65
CA TYR A 562 17.70 -30.69 4.74
C TYR A 562 17.02 -32.06 4.92
N ASN A 563 17.52 -33.12 4.27
CA ASN A 563 17.03 -34.47 4.49
C ASN A 563 17.30 -34.98 5.92
N GLU A 564 18.42 -34.62 6.54
CA GLU A 564 18.69 -34.91 7.96
C GLU A 564 17.66 -34.22 8.87
N LEU A 565 17.30 -32.97 8.58
CA LEU A 565 16.25 -32.25 9.31
C LEU A 565 14.87 -32.90 9.13
N CYS A 566 14.53 -33.29 7.90
CA CYS A 566 13.30 -34.04 7.60
C CYS A 566 13.23 -35.33 8.41
N ALA A 567 14.31 -36.10 8.46
CA ALA A 567 14.40 -37.34 9.25
C ALA A 567 14.31 -37.09 10.76
N ALA A 568 14.84 -35.96 11.25
CA ALA A 568 14.70 -35.53 12.64
C ALA A 568 13.29 -35.02 12.99
N GLY A 569 12.46 -34.71 11.98
CA GLY A 569 11.10 -34.18 12.15
C GLY A 569 11.04 -32.73 12.61
N ALA A 570 12.14 -31.97 12.46
CA ALA A 570 12.21 -30.58 12.87
C ALA A 570 13.22 -29.81 12.01
N ASP A 571 12.77 -28.71 11.39
CA ASP A 571 13.64 -27.76 10.71
C ASP A 571 14.29 -26.82 11.74
N THR A 572 15.46 -27.21 12.24
CA THR A 572 16.21 -26.39 13.20
C THR A 572 16.93 -25.20 12.58
N ASP A 573 16.95 -25.10 11.25
CA ASP A 573 17.60 -23.99 10.55
C ASP A 573 16.66 -22.78 10.44
N PHE A 574 15.44 -23.02 9.95
CA PHE A 574 14.48 -21.94 9.64
C PHE A 574 13.10 -22.12 10.27
N GLY A 575 12.82 -23.24 10.94
CA GLY A 575 11.57 -23.46 11.66
C GLY A 575 10.36 -23.79 10.76
N LYS A 576 10.57 -24.30 9.55
CA LYS A 576 9.49 -24.82 8.68
C LYS A 576 8.61 -25.81 9.43
N ASP A 577 7.30 -25.72 9.19
CA ASP A 577 6.34 -26.66 9.77
C ASP A 577 6.71 -28.10 9.36
N PRO A 578 6.88 -29.04 10.30
CA PRO A 578 7.23 -30.42 9.99
C PRO A 578 6.29 -31.10 8.99
N ARG A 579 5.02 -30.67 8.92
CA ARG A 579 4.05 -31.21 7.97
C ARG A 579 4.30 -30.75 6.52
N PHE A 580 5.05 -29.67 6.33
CA PHE A 580 5.52 -29.20 5.03
C PHE A 580 6.97 -29.59 4.73
N MET A 581 7.66 -30.31 5.63
CA MET A 581 8.98 -30.84 5.35
C MET A 581 8.88 -32.05 4.42
N ASN A 582 9.42 -31.91 3.22
CA ASN A 582 9.48 -32.94 2.18
C ASN A 582 10.94 -33.29 1.95
N ALA A 583 11.37 -34.50 2.32
CA ALA A 583 12.71 -34.96 1.95
C ALA A 583 12.86 -34.98 0.42
N VAL A 584 14.05 -34.66 -0.06
CA VAL A 584 14.42 -34.72 -1.47
C VAL A 584 15.42 -35.86 -1.61
N GLU A 585 14.92 -37.10 -1.61
CA GLU A 585 15.76 -38.30 -1.55
C GLU A 585 15.37 -39.40 -2.55
N GLN A 586 14.20 -39.30 -3.19
CA GLN A 586 13.71 -40.31 -4.12
C GLN A 586 13.70 -39.80 -5.57
N GLY A 587 14.69 -40.20 -6.36
CA GLY A 587 14.77 -39.85 -7.77
C GLY A 587 13.59 -40.40 -8.62
N PRO A 588 13.27 -39.78 -9.77
CA PRO A 588 13.91 -38.60 -10.33
C PRO A 588 13.68 -37.33 -9.49
N PHE A 589 14.61 -36.37 -9.60
CA PHE A 589 14.59 -35.10 -8.90
C PHE A 589 14.21 -33.97 -9.85
N TYR A 590 13.43 -33.02 -9.35
CA TYR A 590 12.90 -31.92 -10.15
C TYR A 590 13.28 -30.58 -9.54
N ALA A 591 13.48 -29.58 -10.41
CA ALA A 591 13.67 -28.21 -9.98
C ALA A 591 12.86 -27.25 -10.86
N HIS A 592 12.29 -26.21 -10.25
CA HIS A 592 11.74 -25.06 -10.97
C HIS A 592 12.58 -23.82 -10.66
N VAL A 593 13.29 -23.31 -11.68
CA VAL A 593 14.09 -22.09 -11.57
C VAL A 593 13.21 -20.89 -11.92
N THR A 594 12.94 -20.05 -10.93
CA THR A 594 12.15 -18.82 -11.09
C THR A 594 13.04 -17.61 -10.88
N THR A 595 12.96 -16.63 -11.79
CA THR A 595 13.52 -15.28 -11.57
C THR A 595 12.39 -14.40 -11.04
N PRO A 596 12.35 -14.13 -9.72
CA PRO A 596 11.24 -13.41 -9.11
C PRO A 596 11.30 -11.90 -9.40
N SER A 597 10.14 -11.24 -9.37
CA SER A 597 10.02 -9.78 -9.44
C SER A 597 9.23 -9.24 -8.23
N LEU A 598 9.42 -7.96 -7.92
CA LEU A 598 8.40 -7.21 -7.18
C LEU A 598 7.16 -7.21 -8.07
N GLY A 599 6.03 -7.74 -7.58
CA GLY A 599 4.83 -7.97 -8.39
C GLY A 599 4.12 -6.67 -8.79
N PHE A 600 2.81 -6.63 -8.63
CA PHE A 600 1.99 -5.44 -8.84
C PHE A 600 0.99 -5.31 -7.70
N ALA A 601 0.54 -4.09 -7.40
CA ALA A 601 -0.44 -3.87 -6.35
C ALA A 601 -1.81 -4.25 -6.86
N LEU A 602 -2.39 -5.36 -6.37
CA LEU A 602 -3.77 -5.70 -6.69
C LEU A 602 -4.69 -4.59 -6.15
N VAL A 603 -4.42 -4.08 -4.96
CA VAL A 603 -5.15 -2.95 -4.38
C VAL A 603 -4.36 -2.29 -3.24
N THR A 604 -4.61 -1.01 -2.98
CA THR A 604 -4.22 -0.35 -1.71
C THR A 604 -5.33 -0.57 -0.70
N THR A 605 -5.02 -1.14 0.46
CA THR A 605 -6.03 -1.62 1.41
C THR A 605 -6.23 -0.69 2.61
N GLY A 606 -5.61 0.49 2.59
CA GLY A 606 -5.70 1.49 3.66
C GLY A 606 -6.19 2.86 3.23
N GLY A 607 -6.49 3.70 4.22
CA GLY A 607 -7.15 5.00 4.06
C GLY A 607 -7.30 5.77 5.36
N PHE A 608 -8.49 6.26 5.67
CA PHE A 608 -8.73 7.10 6.84
C PHE A 608 -8.75 6.32 8.14
N VAL A 609 -8.20 6.91 9.21
CA VAL A 609 -8.49 6.49 10.57
C VAL A 609 -9.95 6.83 10.86
N THR A 610 -10.69 5.85 11.40
CA THR A 610 -12.11 5.99 11.68
C THR A 610 -12.46 5.56 13.09
N THR A 611 -13.60 6.06 13.59
CA THR A 611 -14.25 5.52 14.78
C THR A 611 -14.79 4.11 14.51
N ASN A 612 -15.29 3.44 15.55
CA ASN A 612 -15.97 2.14 15.42
C ASN A 612 -17.25 2.20 14.57
N GLN A 613 -17.76 3.41 14.25
CA GLN A 613 -18.91 3.62 13.36
C GLN A 613 -18.45 4.17 12.01
N GLN A 614 -17.18 3.96 11.64
CA GLN A 614 -16.60 4.37 10.35
C GLN A 614 -16.60 5.89 10.09
N GLN A 615 -16.76 6.70 11.15
CA GLN A 615 -16.66 8.16 11.03
C GLN A 615 -15.19 8.58 10.93
N VAL A 616 -14.85 9.38 9.93
CA VAL A 616 -13.46 9.86 9.73
C VAL A 616 -13.07 10.78 10.88
N VAL A 617 -11.84 10.64 11.38
CA VAL A 617 -11.29 11.53 12.40
C VAL A 617 -10.33 12.55 11.80
N ASP A 618 -10.20 13.69 12.45
CA ASP A 618 -9.24 14.74 12.11
C ASP A 618 -7.84 14.48 12.69
N GLU A 619 -6.92 15.42 12.47
CA GLU A 619 -5.55 15.40 13.00
C GLU A 619 -5.48 15.41 14.54
N ALA A 620 -6.55 15.84 15.23
CA ALA A 620 -6.70 15.80 16.69
C ALA A 620 -7.44 14.53 17.18
N TYR A 621 -7.64 13.55 16.30
CA TYR A 621 -8.40 12.32 16.55
C TYR A 621 -9.86 12.58 16.98
N GLN A 622 -10.42 13.72 16.59
CA GLN A 622 -11.83 14.04 16.80
C GLN A 622 -12.65 13.64 15.56
N PRO A 623 -13.84 13.05 15.72
CA PRO A 623 -14.67 12.71 14.57
C PRO A 623 -15.13 13.96 13.81
N ILE A 624 -14.96 13.96 12.49
CA ILE A 624 -15.47 15.01 11.60
C ILE A 624 -16.96 14.75 11.39
N GLU A 625 -17.81 15.66 11.86
CA GLU A 625 -19.26 15.49 11.75
C GLU A 625 -19.68 15.38 10.28
N GLY A 626 -20.45 14.33 9.96
CA GLY A 626 -20.98 14.13 8.62
C GLY A 626 -20.01 13.50 7.61
N LEU A 627 -18.82 13.05 8.02
CA LEU A 627 -17.87 12.39 7.13
C LEU A 627 -17.58 10.94 7.56
N TYR A 628 -17.77 10.00 6.64
CA TYR A 628 -17.55 8.57 6.87
C TYR A 628 -16.70 7.97 5.75
N ALA A 629 -15.99 6.88 6.05
CA ALA A 629 -15.20 6.15 5.07
C ALA A 629 -15.41 4.63 5.21
N SER A 630 -15.60 3.94 4.09
CA SER A 630 -15.80 2.48 4.07
C SER A 630 -15.02 1.81 2.93
N GLY A 631 -14.85 0.48 3.02
CA GLY A 631 -14.04 -0.31 2.09
C GLY A 631 -12.57 0.14 2.07
N ASN A 632 -11.94 0.16 0.89
CA ASN A 632 -10.53 0.56 0.75
C ASN A 632 -10.26 2.06 0.93
N THR A 633 -11.28 2.86 1.26
CA THR A 633 -11.10 4.24 1.74
C THR A 633 -11.05 4.30 3.28
N CYS A 634 -11.45 3.22 3.96
CA CYS A 634 -11.33 3.04 5.41
C CYS A 634 -10.03 2.31 5.75
N GLY A 635 -9.22 2.93 6.59
CA GLY A 635 -7.93 2.43 7.03
C GLY A 635 -8.00 1.53 8.26
N MET A 636 -6.84 1.10 8.75
CA MET A 636 -6.68 0.26 9.94
C MET A 636 -7.47 -1.05 9.87
N ARG A 637 -7.58 -1.68 8.70
CA ARG A 637 -8.21 -3.01 8.58
C ARG A 637 -7.19 -4.15 8.52
N PHE A 638 -6.00 -3.85 8.02
CA PHE A 638 -4.93 -4.81 7.79
C PHE A 638 -3.65 -4.38 8.53
N GLY A 639 -2.61 -5.23 8.42
CA GLY A 639 -1.35 -5.07 9.14
C GLY A 639 -0.30 -4.30 8.33
N PRO A 640 0.88 -4.88 8.08
CA PRO A 640 1.83 -4.35 7.10
C PRO A 640 1.40 -4.61 5.64
N GLU A 641 0.59 -5.64 5.38
CA GLU A 641 0.02 -6.00 4.06
C GLU A 641 -1.35 -6.67 4.27
N TYR A 642 -2.02 -7.07 3.20
CA TYR A 642 -3.17 -7.98 3.15
C TYR A 642 -2.85 -9.38 3.73
N ILE A 643 -2.53 -9.43 5.01
CA ILE A 643 -2.24 -10.65 5.75
C ILE A 643 -3.52 -11.05 6.45
N THR A 644 -4.19 -12.08 5.94
CA THR A 644 -5.53 -12.40 6.38
C THR A 644 -5.73 -13.89 6.66
N PRO A 645 -6.53 -14.25 7.68
CA PRO A 645 -6.83 -15.64 8.01
C PRO A 645 -7.69 -16.36 6.95
N ILE A 646 -8.29 -15.63 6.01
CA ILE A 646 -9.21 -16.14 4.99
C ILE A 646 -8.98 -15.34 3.70
N PRO A 647 -8.87 -15.99 2.52
CA PRO A 647 -8.85 -15.28 1.25
C PRO A 647 -10.10 -14.42 1.02
N GLY A 648 -10.01 -13.33 0.26
CA GLY A 648 -11.20 -12.55 -0.13
C GLY A 648 -11.85 -11.66 0.95
N VAL A 649 -11.30 -11.60 2.17
CA VAL A 649 -11.84 -10.72 3.25
C VAL A 649 -11.75 -9.22 2.94
N SER A 650 -10.99 -8.76 1.94
CA SER A 650 -11.08 -7.36 1.49
C SER A 650 -12.50 -7.04 1.01
N ILE A 651 -13.10 -7.94 0.21
CA ILE A 651 -14.48 -7.81 -0.28
C ILE A 651 -15.45 -8.11 0.85
N GLY A 652 -15.21 -9.17 1.64
CA GLY A 652 -16.03 -9.49 2.80
C GLY A 652 -16.18 -8.33 3.79
N MET A 653 -15.08 -7.63 4.09
CA MET A 653 -15.09 -6.41 4.90
C MET A 653 -15.79 -5.26 4.21
N CYS A 654 -15.62 -5.07 2.90
CA CYS A 654 -16.37 -4.05 2.16
C CYS A 654 -17.88 -4.26 2.29
N LEU A 655 -18.37 -5.48 2.10
CA LEU A 655 -19.78 -5.81 2.23
C LEU A 655 -20.29 -5.59 3.65
N THR A 656 -19.58 -6.16 4.63
CA THR A 656 -20.00 -6.12 6.04
C THR A 656 -20.00 -4.71 6.60
N LEU A 657 -18.87 -4.01 6.48
CA LEU A 657 -18.75 -2.65 7.00
C LEU A 657 -19.62 -1.67 6.20
N GLY A 658 -19.75 -1.86 4.88
CA GLY A 658 -20.66 -1.05 4.05
C GLY A 658 -22.11 -1.18 4.49
N ARG A 659 -22.60 -2.43 4.68
CA ARG A 659 -23.95 -2.71 5.17
C ARG A 659 -24.18 -2.13 6.57
N ASP A 660 -23.25 -2.37 7.50
CA ASP A 660 -23.39 -1.92 8.88
C ASP A 660 -23.37 -0.39 8.98
N LEU A 661 -22.59 0.30 8.15
CA LEU A 661 -22.64 1.76 8.03
C LEU A 661 -23.99 2.25 7.51
N GLY A 662 -24.58 1.57 6.52
CA GLY A 662 -25.92 1.88 6.01
C GLY A 662 -26.98 1.83 7.12
N LYS A 663 -26.99 0.75 7.92
CA LYS A 663 -27.88 0.61 9.09
C LYS A 663 -27.66 1.71 10.13
N TYR A 664 -26.40 2.01 10.43
CA TYR A 664 -26.06 3.07 11.40
C TYR A 664 -26.57 4.44 10.95
N LEU A 665 -26.38 4.79 9.68
CA LEU A 665 -26.83 6.06 9.13
C LEU A 665 -28.36 6.13 8.99
N ALA A 666 -29.03 5.03 8.69
CA ALA A 666 -30.49 4.97 8.68
C ALA A 666 -31.08 5.27 10.07
N ALA A 667 -30.46 4.76 11.14
CA ALA A 667 -30.91 4.92 12.51
C ALA A 667 -30.61 6.29 13.16
N LYS A 668 -29.68 7.07 12.58
CA LYS A 668 -29.31 8.42 13.03
C LYS A 668 -30.39 9.44 12.66
#